data_AF-A0A6P7Z5E8-F1
#
_entry.id   AF-A0A6P7Z5E8-F1
#
_cell.length_a   1.000
_cell.length_b   1.000
_cell.length_c   1.000
_cell.angle_alpha   90.00
_cell.angle_beta   90.00
_cell.angle_gamma   90.00
#
_symmetry.space_group_name_H-M   'P 1'
#
loop_
_entity.id
_entity.type
_entity.pdbx_description
1 polymer ?
#
loop_
_entity_poly.entity_id
_entity_poly.type
_entity_poly.pdbx_seq_one_letter_code
_entity_poly.pdbx_strand_id
1 'polypeptide(L)'
;MSSEVLAELEWDDGFAIPVANAENKALEDELKIKQEEKTTFQNQLNDFVDRIQAMTEHMKNVRQELTYTQSLCRARDKEIETEQHFKMLAEREIGRLKQEILKLENEQVTLRTRKNGQENTIFKSTQKLEELKLRMNWDQQALEAWIEESSHRDDDALTILKYSQKDDSKIKDLSLQIEKLTTEVRQKRKQLDNEFTETITAQIELDKAAEDFRRVHCERQELLNQWESMIEQMQRRDQEIDHCTLLLAHLKQEQREKEAMVKERLQFLNDEIENNKEYEKKITTCERQTAKIKQDYYAQENNRIQLQDELDCLKATVDRTASQVEATRAQITNLKKEIQEKSKNLSLAKEYNLGLVEKLKFVADSALSEEEKSIRMEEILKEEQQAVTELDVQLKQLRELNFKRTQESRELENTEKNITAEINGCRATLKNLNNHLHKVDLKALKQQELIYNQDFQIQQLERRLARLNGDVNTDDKMILEAKIAELTRTLEGKRNALNLISTQHKKIQGDISHIKKFIDKTGEEKKDLMSKMEEFSLYNHMAEKELKKIRSSKQNLMVEDNIRKLEIKRLRDMLYNKADDVYSLEKRKLQLQTAMNERTQEIKVHKEMLQSQLRLVESERQNISLELHERLARIEKMKKRYEIFTIKMMPPEGEEDKSQAYYIIKAAQAKDDLQREGDDLDAKIRKTEKEIAALQNTLQVVNSCNTSFRKSFSKVTETSEEYVEKLQLEEQKRAAEEKYRYKRRQIKELQEDTQSLKNTLENMLKEEVAYHGKTDEKLAQIIQLNKETDEQTQKYERVTKQCLKLVKDIRSMKKTKEETQEEQDIDLRQLKDFNKSIDKFLVSAMQENPDLAAPLQLYFQQFGLELPVAISTAGSQSSFSSSSRSSVSSVRSSSRSSTSSSSSQHSPIKVVELSLPSSPTLSSSSAHSSRSLSKTSHAGSTHSRKSQK
;
A
#
# COMPACT_ATOMS: atom_id res chain seq x y z
N MET A 1 -61.71 142.94 0.57
CA MET A 1 -61.26 143.67 -0.64
C MET A 1 -60.54 142.74 -1.62
N SER A 2 -61.22 142.15 -2.61
CA SER A 2 -62.60 142.41 -3.07
C SER A 2 -63.50 141.16 -3.06
N SER A 3 -63.55 140.46 -1.93
CA SER A 3 -64.63 139.51 -1.58
C SER A 3 -65.98 140.21 -1.28
N GLU A 4 -66.27 141.30 -1.99
CA GLU A 4 -67.37 142.25 -1.73
C GLU A 4 -68.07 142.60 -3.04
N VAL A 5 -67.32 143.01 -4.07
CA VAL A 5 -67.87 143.19 -5.45
C VAL A 5 -68.38 141.86 -6.03
N LEU A 6 -67.87 140.72 -5.55
CA LEU A 6 -68.41 139.40 -5.90
C LEU A 6 -69.78 139.10 -5.26
N ALA A 7 -70.27 139.95 -4.34
CA ALA A 7 -71.62 139.90 -3.78
C ALA A 7 -72.58 140.93 -4.43
N GLU A 8 -72.10 141.72 -5.41
CA GLU A 8 -72.96 142.53 -6.29
C GLU A 8 -73.39 141.73 -7.54
N LEU A 9 -73.05 140.45 -7.63
CA LEU A 9 -73.61 139.53 -8.63
C LEU A 9 -74.96 139.01 -8.16
N GLU A 10 -76.02 139.36 -8.88
CA GLU A 10 -77.33 138.71 -8.78
C GLU A 10 -77.26 137.29 -9.40
N TRP A 11 -76.80 136.33 -8.60
CA TRP A 11 -77.02 134.90 -8.81
C TRP A 11 -78.34 134.49 -8.16
N ASP A 12 -79.10 133.61 -8.83
CA ASP A 12 -79.84 132.54 -8.14
C ASP A 12 -80.08 131.35 -9.10
N ASP A 13 -80.52 130.21 -8.56
CA ASP A 13 -80.53 128.89 -9.24
C ASP A 13 -81.18 128.86 -10.64
N GLY A 14 -80.35 128.95 -11.69
CA GLY A 14 -80.77 128.80 -13.08
C GLY A 14 -79.59 128.81 -14.05
N PHE A 15 -79.46 127.76 -14.85
CA PHE A 15 -78.37 127.56 -15.81
C PHE A 15 -78.87 127.89 -17.23
N ALA A 16 -79.56 129.02 -17.34
CA ALA A 16 -80.08 129.58 -18.58
C ALA A 16 -79.51 131.00 -18.80
N ILE A 17 -78.18 131.09 -18.85
CA ILE A 17 -77.39 132.34 -18.99
C ILE A 17 -78.06 133.41 -19.88
N PRO A 18 -78.15 134.67 -19.39
CA PRO A 18 -77.98 135.85 -20.24
C PRO A 18 -76.54 135.84 -20.76
N VAL A 19 -76.32 135.21 -21.92
CA VAL A 19 -74.99 134.78 -22.39
C VAL A 19 -73.99 135.94 -22.49
N ALA A 20 -72.95 135.86 -21.66
CA ALA A 20 -71.62 136.39 -21.98
C ALA A 20 -70.53 135.29 -22.01
N ASN A 21 -70.75 134.13 -21.36
CA ASN A 21 -69.84 132.98 -21.38
C ASN A 21 -70.61 131.65 -21.27
N ALA A 22 -70.21 130.64 -22.03
CA ALA A 22 -71.07 129.50 -22.38
C ALA A 22 -71.15 128.33 -21.38
N GLU A 23 -70.19 128.20 -20.44
CA GLU A 23 -70.16 127.06 -19.51
C GLU A 23 -71.41 127.00 -18.62
N ASN A 24 -72.03 128.14 -18.31
CA ASN A 24 -73.21 128.25 -17.45
C ASN A 24 -74.55 127.85 -18.13
N LYS A 25 -74.53 126.99 -19.17
CA LYS A 25 -75.76 126.45 -19.80
C LYS A 25 -75.94 124.92 -19.87
N ALA A 26 -75.05 124.13 -19.26
CA ALA A 26 -75.20 122.67 -19.17
C ALA A 26 -76.13 122.16 -18.04
N LEU A 27 -76.09 122.73 -16.83
CA LEU A 27 -76.50 122.06 -15.58
C LEU A 27 -77.92 122.40 -15.07
N GLU A 28 -78.74 123.22 -15.74
CA GLU A 28 -80.17 123.37 -15.37
C GLU A 28 -80.94 122.14 -15.81
N ASP A 29 -80.56 121.63 -16.97
CA ASP A 29 -81.04 120.37 -17.50
C ASP A 29 -80.58 119.22 -16.57
N GLU A 30 -79.38 119.28 -15.98
CA GLU A 30 -79.02 118.39 -14.86
C GLU A 30 -79.94 118.57 -13.64
N LEU A 31 -80.26 119.81 -13.24
CA LEU A 31 -81.04 120.11 -12.03
C LEU A 31 -82.50 119.64 -12.12
N LYS A 32 -83.14 119.75 -13.30
CA LYS A 32 -84.50 119.23 -13.53
C LYS A 32 -84.54 117.70 -13.56
N ILE A 33 -83.53 117.05 -14.16
CA ILE A 33 -83.37 115.59 -14.14
C ILE A 33 -83.34 115.06 -12.68
N LYS A 34 -82.76 115.81 -11.73
CA LYS A 34 -82.63 115.41 -10.32
C LYS A 34 -83.94 115.34 -9.51
N GLN A 35 -85.08 115.78 -10.05
CA GLN A 35 -86.34 115.84 -9.28
C GLN A 35 -87.30 114.66 -9.54
N GLU A 36 -87.44 114.17 -10.77
CA GLU A 36 -88.24 112.95 -11.03
C GLU A 36 -87.55 111.68 -10.48
N GLU A 37 -86.21 111.66 -10.50
CA GLU A 37 -85.39 110.68 -9.78
C GLU A 37 -85.87 110.47 -8.33
N LYS A 38 -86.17 111.56 -7.61
CA LYS A 38 -86.50 111.54 -6.18
C LYS A 38 -87.75 110.73 -5.82
N THR A 39 -88.81 110.76 -6.64
CA THR A 39 -90.04 110.02 -6.32
C THR A 39 -89.88 108.53 -6.59
N THR A 40 -89.11 108.15 -7.61
CA THR A 40 -88.77 106.75 -7.88
C THR A 40 -87.95 106.13 -6.74
N PHE A 41 -87.00 106.89 -6.17
CA PHE A 41 -86.22 106.45 -5.00
C PHE A 41 -87.07 106.23 -3.74
N GLN A 42 -88.19 106.93 -3.57
CA GLN A 42 -89.01 106.86 -2.35
C GLN A 42 -89.79 105.53 -2.22
N ASN A 43 -90.35 105.01 -3.32
CA ASN A 43 -91.01 103.69 -3.30
C ASN A 43 -89.98 102.56 -3.22
N GLN A 44 -88.85 102.69 -3.93
CA GLN A 44 -87.73 101.76 -3.83
C GLN A 44 -87.23 101.63 -2.38
N LEU A 45 -87.24 102.72 -1.60
CA LEU A 45 -86.82 102.72 -0.19
C LEU A 45 -87.62 101.73 0.67
N ASN A 46 -88.94 101.61 0.48
CA ASN A 46 -89.78 100.72 1.28
C ASN A 46 -89.57 99.25 0.89
N ASP A 47 -89.50 98.95 -0.41
CA ASP A 47 -89.11 97.61 -0.90
C ASP A 47 -87.71 97.23 -0.41
N PHE A 48 -86.80 98.20 -0.25
CA PHE A 48 -85.50 97.97 0.37
C PHE A 48 -85.60 97.72 1.89
N VAL A 49 -86.54 98.31 2.64
CA VAL A 49 -86.66 98.08 4.10
C VAL A 49 -87.08 96.64 4.41
N ASP A 50 -88.16 96.14 3.84
CA ASP A 50 -88.62 94.75 4.08
C ASP A 50 -87.59 93.74 3.59
N ARG A 51 -86.98 94.02 2.43
CA ARG A 51 -85.85 93.23 1.90
C ARG A 51 -84.64 93.28 2.81
N ILE A 52 -84.29 94.42 3.41
CA ILE A 52 -83.21 94.55 4.40
C ILE A 52 -83.53 93.74 5.65
N GLN A 53 -84.77 93.74 6.13
CA GLN A 53 -85.12 92.99 7.34
C GLN A 53 -85.02 91.47 7.11
N ALA A 54 -85.59 90.95 6.01
CA ALA A 54 -85.42 89.56 5.61
C ALA A 54 -83.95 89.19 5.33
N MET A 55 -83.19 90.07 4.66
CA MET A 55 -81.75 89.90 4.45
C MET A 55 -80.96 89.98 5.75
N THR A 56 -81.43 90.66 6.80
CA THR A 56 -80.73 90.77 8.09
C THR A 56 -80.89 89.50 8.92
N GLU A 57 -82.09 88.90 8.94
CA GLU A 57 -82.28 87.58 9.56
C GLU A 57 -81.56 86.48 8.78
N HIS A 58 -81.62 86.50 7.44
CA HIS A 58 -80.80 85.63 6.61
C HIS A 58 -79.30 85.83 6.87
N MET A 59 -78.82 87.07 6.99
CA MET A 59 -77.43 87.38 7.31
C MET A 59 -77.04 86.95 8.73
N LYS A 60 -77.98 86.93 9.70
CA LYS A 60 -77.74 86.39 11.03
C LYS A 60 -77.56 84.88 10.99
N ASN A 61 -78.39 84.16 10.24
CA ASN A 61 -78.27 82.72 10.05
C ASN A 61 -77.00 82.37 9.25
N VAL A 62 -76.73 83.08 8.15
CA VAL A 62 -75.48 82.97 7.38
C VAL A 62 -74.25 83.30 8.24
N ARG A 63 -74.33 84.24 9.19
CA ARG A 63 -73.23 84.48 10.16
C ARG A 63 -73.06 83.32 11.14
N GLN A 64 -74.14 82.69 11.61
CA GLN A 64 -74.04 81.50 12.46
C GLN A 64 -73.44 80.32 11.70
N GLU A 65 -73.95 80.03 10.49
CA GLU A 65 -73.36 79.02 9.59
C GLU A 65 -71.92 79.36 9.21
N LEU A 66 -71.57 80.65 9.01
CA LEU A 66 -70.19 81.08 8.79
C LEU A 66 -69.32 80.87 10.04
N THR A 67 -69.84 81.03 11.27
CA THR A 67 -69.09 80.68 12.48
C THR A 67 -68.96 79.17 12.69
N TYR A 68 -69.98 78.37 12.37
CA TYR A 68 -69.91 76.92 12.42
C TYR A 68 -68.94 76.38 11.37
N THR A 69 -69.08 76.78 10.10
CA THR A 69 -68.13 76.43 9.04
C THR A 69 -66.74 76.99 9.30
N GLN A 70 -66.55 78.19 9.86
CA GLN A 70 -65.22 78.66 10.26
C GLN A 70 -64.64 77.85 11.42
N SER A 71 -65.45 77.38 12.37
CA SER A 71 -64.98 76.48 13.43
C SER A 71 -64.62 75.09 12.90
N LEU A 72 -65.39 74.59 11.93
CA LEU A 72 -65.13 73.35 11.21
C LEU A 72 -63.89 73.46 10.33
N CYS A 73 -63.71 74.56 9.60
CA CYS A 73 -62.50 74.87 8.86
C CYS A 73 -61.32 74.93 9.82
N ARG A 74 -61.36 75.67 10.93
CA ARG A 74 -60.26 75.69 11.92
C ARG A 74 -59.97 74.33 12.57
N ALA A 75 -60.96 73.43 12.63
CA ALA A 75 -60.74 72.04 13.04
C ALA A 75 -60.04 71.26 11.92
N ARG A 76 -60.52 71.37 10.68
CA ARG A 76 -59.88 70.79 9.49
C ARG A 76 -58.48 71.35 9.22
N ASP A 77 -58.23 72.62 9.46
CA ASP A 77 -56.92 73.27 9.34
C ASP A 77 -55.94 72.65 10.33
N LYS A 78 -56.38 72.41 11.57
CA LYS A 78 -55.58 71.70 12.60
C LYS A 78 -55.39 70.22 12.29
N GLU A 79 -56.42 69.55 11.78
CA GLU A 79 -56.31 68.17 11.29
C GLU A 79 -55.28 68.12 10.15
N ILE A 80 -55.37 69.03 9.17
CA ILE A 80 -54.42 69.20 8.07
C ILE A 80 -53.02 69.56 8.59
N GLU A 81 -52.86 70.40 9.61
CA GLU A 81 -51.57 70.67 10.26
C GLU A 81 -50.99 69.40 10.89
N THR A 82 -51.82 68.59 11.56
CA THR A 82 -51.38 67.31 12.13
C THR A 82 -51.08 66.27 11.05
N GLU A 83 -51.87 66.18 9.97
CA GLU A 83 -51.61 65.33 8.81
C GLU A 83 -50.37 65.78 8.05
N GLN A 84 -50.12 67.09 7.91
CA GLN A 84 -48.87 67.64 7.38
C GLN A 84 -47.69 67.33 8.30
N HIS A 85 -47.87 67.36 9.62
CA HIS A 85 -46.83 66.97 10.57
C HIS A 85 -46.54 65.47 10.52
N PHE A 86 -47.56 64.61 10.49
CA PHE A 86 -47.41 63.16 10.29
C PHE A 86 -46.82 62.84 8.92
N LYS A 87 -47.21 63.57 7.87
CA LYS A 87 -46.62 63.47 6.53
C LYS A 87 -45.16 63.91 6.54
N MET A 88 -44.78 65.01 7.20
CA MET A 88 -43.38 65.41 7.35
C MET A 88 -42.56 64.39 8.15
N LEU A 89 -43.13 63.77 9.20
CA LEU A 89 -42.47 62.68 9.92
C LEU A 89 -42.32 61.44 9.04
N ALA A 90 -43.36 61.05 8.30
CA ALA A 90 -43.33 59.96 7.35
C ALA A 90 -42.36 60.23 6.19
N GLU A 91 -42.28 61.45 5.66
CA GLU A 91 -41.34 61.85 4.60
C GLU A 91 -39.90 61.92 5.11
N ARG A 92 -39.68 62.31 6.38
CA ARG A 92 -38.37 62.23 7.04
C ARG A 92 -37.95 60.78 7.28
N GLU A 93 -38.86 59.91 7.71
CA GLU A 93 -38.57 58.49 7.94
C GLU A 93 -38.42 57.72 6.63
N ILE A 94 -39.26 58.00 5.62
CA ILE A 94 -39.06 57.55 4.23
C ILE A 94 -37.75 58.11 3.68
N GLY A 95 -37.33 59.32 4.05
CA GLY A 95 -36.03 59.89 3.71
C GLY A 95 -34.87 59.14 4.38
N ARG A 96 -34.98 58.84 5.67
CA ARG A 96 -34.02 58.05 6.46
C ARG A 96 -33.90 56.64 5.88
N LEU A 97 -35.03 55.97 5.66
CA LEU A 97 -35.14 54.66 5.04
C LEU A 97 -34.66 54.67 3.58
N LYS A 98 -34.89 55.73 2.79
CA LYS A 98 -34.30 55.87 1.44
C LYS A 98 -32.79 56.04 1.50
N GLN A 99 -32.24 56.77 2.48
CA GLN A 99 -30.79 56.86 2.68
C GLN A 99 -30.20 55.54 3.18
N GLU A 100 -30.93 54.79 4.01
CA GLU A 100 -30.55 53.46 4.51
C GLU A 100 -30.62 52.41 3.40
N ILE A 101 -31.67 52.41 2.58
CA ILE A 101 -31.80 51.63 1.34
C ILE A 101 -30.69 52.01 0.37
N LEU A 102 -30.42 53.30 0.10
CA LEU A 102 -29.32 53.70 -0.78
C LEU A 102 -27.95 53.28 -0.22
N LYS A 103 -27.74 53.26 1.10
CA LYS A 103 -26.53 52.68 1.70
C LYS A 103 -26.48 51.17 1.46
N LEU A 104 -27.55 50.44 1.77
CA LEU A 104 -27.67 49.00 1.56
C LEU A 104 -27.60 48.60 0.08
N GLU A 105 -28.03 49.45 -0.85
CA GLU A 105 -27.91 49.28 -2.30
C GLU A 105 -26.48 49.56 -2.76
N ASN A 106 -25.79 50.57 -2.22
CA ASN A 106 -24.37 50.79 -2.49
C ASN A 106 -23.49 49.71 -1.85
N GLU A 107 -23.85 49.19 -0.69
CA GLU A 107 -23.26 48.01 -0.06
C GLU A 107 -23.58 46.75 -0.89
N GLN A 108 -24.80 46.58 -1.39
CA GLN A 108 -25.15 45.49 -2.29
C GLN A 108 -24.42 45.62 -3.65
N VAL A 109 -24.19 46.82 -4.17
CA VAL A 109 -23.42 47.07 -5.40
C VAL A 109 -21.93 46.83 -5.16
N THR A 110 -21.37 47.25 -4.03
CA THR A 110 -19.96 46.95 -3.69
C THR A 110 -19.75 45.49 -3.30
N LEU A 111 -20.74 44.83 -2.69
CA LEU A 111 -20.77 43.37 -2.53
C LEU A 111 -20.97 42.66 -3.85
N ARG A 112 -21.74 43.21 -4.81
CA ARG A 112 -21.85 42.68 -6.19
C ARG A 112 -20.56 42.90 -6.97
N THR A 113 -19.87 44.04 -6.89
CA THR A 113 -18.58 44.22 -7.59
C THR A 113 -17.45 43.46 -6.92
N ARG A 114 -17.47 43.30 -5.58
CA ARG A 114 -16.60 42.37 -4.85
C ARG A 114 -16.92 40.92 -5.21
N LYS A 115 -18.19 40.54 -5.29
CA LYS A 115 -18.63 39.20 -5.72
C LYS A 115 -18.21 38.96 -7.16
N ASN A 116 -18.55 39.83 -8.11
CA ASN A 116 -18.13 39.73 -9.51
C ASN A 116 -16.60 39.76 -9.63
N GLY A 117 -15.89 40.51 -8.78
CA GLY A 117 -14.43 40.49 -8.68
C GLY A 117 -13.90 39.15 -8.20
N GLN A 118 -14.52 38.58 -7.15
CA GLN A 118 -14.24 37.24 -6.63
C GLN A 118 -14.59 36.16 -7.65
N GLU A 119 -15.73 36.23 -8.34
CA GLU A 119 -16.15 35.36 -9.44
C GLU A 119 -15.24 35.53 -10.66
N ASN A 120 -14.67 36.70 -10.93
CA ASN A 120 -13.65 36.88 -11.97
C ASN A 120 -12.28 36.35 -11.53
N THR A 121 -11.92 36.41 -10.24
CA THR A 121 -10.71 35.72 -9.73
C THR A 121 -10.92 34.22 -9.62
N ILE A 122 -12.13 33.76 -9.31
CA ILE A 122 -12.54 32.36 -9.33
C ILE A 122 -12.48 31.91 -10.77
N PHE A 123 -13.16 32.57 -11.73
CA PHE A 123 -13.08 32.26 -13.15
C PHE A 123 -11.65 32.27 -13.69
N LYS A 124 -10.81 33.24 -13.34
CA LYS A 124 -9.38 33.22 -13.71
C LYS A 124 -8.58 32.13 -12.99
N SER A 125 -8.99 31.70 -11.80
CA SER A 125 -8.39 30.58 -11.08
C SER A 125 -8.92 29.23 -11.53
N THR A 126 -10.17 29.13 -12.01
CA THR A 126 -10.77 27.92 -12.57
C THR A 126 -10.33 27.77 -14.01
N GLN A 127 -10.21 28.85 -14.79
CA GLN A 127 -9.50 28.86 -16.06
C GLN A 127 -8.03 28.47 -15.84
N LYS A 128 -7.31 29.02 -14.86
CA LYS A 128 -5.95 28.53 -14.54
C LYS A 128 -5.92 27.10 -14.01
N LEU A 129 -6.96 26.64 -13.32
CA LEU A 129 -7.11 25.26 -12.84
C LEU A 129 -7.62 24.35 -13.95
N GLU A 130 -8.16 24.87 -15.04
CA GLU A 130 -8.55 24.21 -16.29
C GLU A 130 -7.36 24.18 -17.26
N GLU A 131 -6.54 25.23 -17.33
CA GLU A 131 -5.22 25.22 -17.97
C GLU A 131 -4.29 24.28 -17.21
N LEU A 132 -4.31 24.29 -15.88
CA LEU A 132 -3.59 23.31 -15.03
C LEU A 132 -4.29 21.96 -14.98
N LYS A 133 -5.58 21.79 -15.32
CA LYS A 133 -6.22 20.47 -15.50
C LYS A 133 -6.05 19.93 -16.89
N LEU A 134 -5.97 20.75 -17.93
CA LEU A 134 -5.64 20.35 -19.29
C LEU A 134 -4.15 20.07 -19.38
N ARG A 135 -3.33 20.87 -18.69
CA ARG A 135 -1.93 20.53 -18.45
C ARG A 135 -1.78 19.36 -17.50
N MET A 136 -2.51 19.23 -16.40
CA MET A 136 -2.44 18.02 -15.57
C MET A 136 -3.01 16.82 -16.31
N ASN A 137 -4.02 16.97 -17.19
CA ASN A 137 -4.55 15.90 -18.05
C ASN A 137 -3.61 15.60 -19.22
N TRP A 138 -2.78 16.55 -19.66
CA TRP A 138 -1.76 16.30 -20.69
C TRP A 138 -0.46 15.76 -20.08
N ASP A 139 -0.07 16.25 -18.91
CA ASP A 139 0.99 15.70 -18.05
C ASP A 139 0.53 14.35 -17.47
N GLN A 140 -0.78 14.09 -17.31
CA GLN A 140 -1.39 12.80 -16.94
C GLN A 140 -1.62 11.92 -18.15
N GLN A 141 -1.95 12.42 -19.35
CA GLN A 141 -1.97 11.59 -20.57
C GLN A 141 -0.55 11.32 -21.07
N ALA A 142 0.42 12.18 -20.76
CA ALA A 142 1.83 11.92 -20.95
C ALA A 142 2.34 11.01 -19.84
N LEU A 143 1.94 11.17 -18.56
CA LEU A 143 2.30 10.24 -17.49
C LEU A 143 1.57 8.90 -17.64
N GLU A 144 0.36 8.84 -18.18
CA GLU A 144 -0.37 7.63 -18.56
C GLU A 144 0.28 7.06 -19.80
N ALA A 145 0.61 7.82 -20.85
CA ALA A 145 1.44 7.29 -21.95
C ALA A 145 2.87 6.92 -21.51
N TRP A 146 3.40 7.46 -20.40
CA TRP A 146 4.67 7.03 -19.78
C TRP A 146 4.47 5.95 -18.72
N ILE A 147 3.26 5.67 -18.24
CA ILE A 147 2.88 4.57 -17.34
C ILE A 147 2.27 3.43 -18.16
N GLU A 148 1.87 3.65 -19.41
CA GLU A 148 1.51 2.69 -20.44
C GLU A 148 2.74 2.38 -21.27
N GLU A 149 3.62 3.34 -21.63
CA GLU A 149 4.96 3.00 -22.13
C GLU A 149 5.83 2.45 -20.99
N SER A 150 5.63 2.85 -19.72
CA SER A 150 6.25 2.12 -18.60
C SER A 150 5.48 0.87 -18.22
N SER A 151 4.18 0.68 -18.46
CA SER A 151 3.51 -0.64 -18.25
C SER A 151 3.47 -1.49 -19.52
N HIS A 152 4.02 -1.02 -20.63
CA HIS A 152 4.43 -1.80 -21.78
C HIS A 152 5.92 -2.06 -21.70
N ARG A 153 6.74 -1.21 -21.07
CA ARG A 153 8.09 -1.57 -20.64
C ARG A 153 8.14 -2.31 -19.31
N ASP A 154 7.07 -2.29 -18.52
CA ASP A 154 6.85 -3.08 -17.31
C ASP A 154 5.76 -4.14 -17.54
N ASP A 155 5.10 -4.25 -18.71
CA ASP A 155 4.60 -5.55 -19.20
C ASP A 155 5.55 -6.17 -20.24
N ASP A 156 6.54 -5.45 -20.77
CA ASP A 156 7.73 -6.06 -21.36
C ASP A 156 8.75 -6.37 -20.27
N ALA A 157 8.84 -5.61 -19.17
CA ALA A 157 9.62 -6.00 -17.99
C ALA A 157 8.81 -6.78 -16.96
N LEU A 158 7.48 -6.92 -17.06
CA LEU A 158 6.69 -8.02 -16.45
C LEU A 158 6.30 -9.07 -17.48
N THR A 159 6.70 -9.05 -18.74
CA THR A 159 6.82 -10.29 -19.54
C THR A 159 8.25 -10.76 -19.54
N ILE A 160 9.26 -9.90 -19.46
CA ILE A 160 10.64 -10.24 -19.09
C ILE A 160 10.75 -10.50 -17.59
N LEU A 161 9.86 -10.04 -16.69
CA LEU A 161 9.69 -10.59 -15.33
C LEU A 161 8.55 -11.61 -15.22
N LYS A 162 7.62 -11.82 -16.17
CA LYS A 162 6.86 -13.10 -16.20
C LYS A 162 7.65 -14.19 -16.91
N TYR A 163 8.70 -13.87 -17.67
CA TYR A 163 9.68 -14.79 -18.24
C TYR A 163 10.90 -14.88 -17.35
N SER A 164 11.32 -13.84 -16.63
CA SER A 164 12.31 -13.94 -15.53
C SER A 164 11.65 -14.17 -14.17
N GLN A 165 10.33 -14.39 -14.09
CA GLN A 165 9.65 -15.11 -13.00
C GLN A 165 9.02 -16.42 -13.46
N LYS A 166 8.90 -16.72 -14.77
CA LYS A 166 8.84 -18.12 -15.24
C LYS A 166 10.23 -18.72 -15.34
N ASP A 167 11.28 -17.92 -15.48
CA ASP A 167 12.69 -18.33 -15.43
C ASP A 167 13.27 -18.01 -14.06
N ASP A 168 12.75 -17.10 -13.23
CA ASP A 168 12.98 -17.23 -11.78
C ASP A 168 12.08 -18.30 -11.17
N SER A 169 10.90 -18.65 -11.69
CA SER A 169 10.18 -19.85 -11.21
C SER A 169 10.70 -21.10 -11.87
N LYS A 170 11.35 -21.06 -13.04
CA LYS A 170 12.02 -22.22 -13.64
C LYS A 170 13.48 -22.29 -13.20
N ILE A 171 14.11 -21.23 -12.72
CA ILE A 171 15.38 -21.26 -11.96
C ILE A 171 15.09 -21.44 -10.48
N LYS A 172 13.94 -21.05 -9.90
CA LYS A 172 13.53 -21.52 -8.57
C LYS A 172 12.92 -22.92 -8.63
N ASP A 173 12.35 -23.38 -9.73
CA ASP A 173 11.98 -24.79 -9.90
C ASP A 173 13.17 -25.62 -10.38
N LEU A 174 14.15 -25.08 -11.11
CA LEU A 174 15.42 -25.76 -11.40
C LEU A 174 16.44 -25.55 -10.28
N SER A 175 16.26 -24.63 -9.32
CA SER A 175 17.07 -24.50 -8.11
C SER A 175 16.36 -25.05 -6.88
N LEU A 176 15.05 -25.28 -6.91
CA LEU A 176 14.35 -26.24 -6.04
C LEU A 176 14.32 -27.62 -6.69
N GLN A 177 14.61 -27.82 -7.98
CA GLN A 177 14.97 -29.13 -8.54
C GLN A 177 16.48 -29.35 -8.45
N ILE A 178 17.35 -28.34 -8.48
CA ILE A 178 18.76 -28.52 -8.10
C ILE A 178 18.87 -28.57 -6.58
N GLU A 179 18.06 -27.87 -5.77
CA GLU A 179 18.05 -28.06 -4.31
C GLU A 179 17.23 -29.28 -3.89
N LYS A 180 16.16 -29.70 -4.58
CA LYS A 180 15.62 -31.07 -4.39
C LYS A 180 16.63 -32.08 -4.88
N LEU A 181 17.12 -32.08 -6.12
CA LEU A 181 18.18 -33.00 -6.55
C LEU A 181 19.51 -32.85 -5.78
N THR A 182 19.79 -31.76 -5.04
CA THR A 182 20.97 -31.62 -4.16
C THR A 182 20.65 -31.94 -2.70
N THR A 183 19.41 -31.81 -2.23
CA THR A 183 19.00 -32.34 -0.93
C THR A 183 18.69 -33.83 -1.04
N GLU A 184 18.16 -34.30 -2.16
CA GLU A 184 18.09 -35.68 -2.65
C GLU A 184 19.48 -36.20 -3.00
N VAL A 185 20.40 -35.49 -3.67
CA VAL A 185 21.81 -35.98 -3.77
C VAL A 185 22.52 -35.88 -2.43
N ARG A 186 22.17 -34.97 -1.51
CA ARG A 186 22.68 -35.00 -0.11
C ARG A 186 21.94 -36.03 0.75
N GLN A 187 20.75 -36.51 0.39
CA GLN A 187 19.98 -37.57 1.08
C GLN A 187 20.28 -38.93 0.47
N LYS A 188 20.65 -39.00 -0.80
CA LYS A 188 21.18 -40.16 -1.54
C LYS A 188 22.68 -40.27 -1.36
N ARG A 189 23.37 -39.18 -1.03
CA ARG A 189 24.72 -39.19 -0.45
C ARG A 189 24.68 -39.40 1.05
N LYS A 190 23.72 -38.89 1.83
CA LYS A 190 23.56 -39.36 3.21
C LYS A 190 23.03 -40.78 3.28
N GLN A 191 22.20 -41.24 2.35
CA GLN A 191 21.86 -42.66 2.23
C GLN A 191 23.06 -43.42 1.74
N LEU A 192 23.79 -43.01 0.69
CA LEU A 192 25.02 -43.70 0.28
C LEU A 192 26.09 -43.67 1.38
N ASP A 193 26.26 -42.60 2.13
CA ASP A 193 27.21 -42.47 3.25
C ASP A 193 26.69 -43.29 4.46
N ASN A 194 25.37 -43.34 4.71
CA ASN A 194 24.74 -44.21 5.72
C ASN A 194 24.87 -45.67 5.32
N GLU A 195 24.36 -46.09 4.16
CA GLU A 195 24.52 -47.39 3.51
C GLU A 195 26.00 -47.77 3.32
N PHE A 196 26.92 -46.80 3.22
CA PHE A 196 28.37 -47.04 3.24
C PHE A 196 28.90 -47.20 4.66
N THR A 197 28.38 -46.49 5.66
CA THR A 197 28.64 -46.80 7.08
C THR A 197 27.93 -48.07 7.54
N GLU A 198 26.84 -48.49 6.92
CA GLU A 198 26.02 -49.67 7.23
C GLU A 198 26.54 -50.87 6.46
N THR A 199 27.10 -50.71 5.26
CA THR A 199 27.94 -51.73 4.61
C THR A 199 29.36 -51.76 5.16
N ILE A 200 29.90 -50.67 5.75
CA ILE A 200 31.13 -50.73 6.55
C ILE A 200 30.87 -51.34 7.91
N THR A 201 29.77 -51.04 8.63
CA THR A 201 29.46 -51.73 9.88
C THR A 201 29.04 -53.15 9.60
N ALA A 202 28.28 -53.46 8.54
CA ALA A 202 28.03 -54.84 8.12
C ALA A 202 29.29 -55.54 7.62
N GLN A 203 30.25 -54.86 6.97
CA GLN A 203 31.55 -55.46 6.62
C GLN A 203 32.41 -55.65 7.86
N ILE A 204 32.41 -54.73 8.82
CA ILE A 204 33.07 -54.86 10.13
C ILE A 204 32.36 -55.94 10.96
N GLU A 205 31.05 -56.10 10.89
CA GLU A 205 30.27 -57.16 11.55
C GLU A 205 30.43 -58.49 10.83
N LEU A 206 30.65 -58.52 9.52
CA LEU A 206 31.00 -59.72 8.75
C LEU A 206 32.47 -60.10 8.94
N ASP A 207 33.38 -59.15 9.10
CA ASP A 207 34.78 -59.38 9.45
C ASP A 207 34.93 -59.73 10.92
N LYS A 208 34.12 -59.14 11.81
CA LYS A 208 33.98 -59.50 13.23
C LYS A 208 33.31 -60.86 13.36
N ALA A 209 32.25 -61.15 12.60
CA ALA A 209 31.67 -62.48 12.51
C ALA A 209 32.61 -63.45 11.82
N ALA A 210 33.52 -63.04 10.92
CA ALA A 210 34.56 -63.90 10.37
C ALA A 210 35.72 -64.11 11.36
N GLU A 211 36.06 -63.14 12.19
CA GLU A 211 36.95 -63.30 13.35
C GLU A 211 36.32 -64.20 14.41
N ASP A 212 35.03 -64.05 14.66
CA ASP A 212 34.26 -64.83 15.63
C ASP A 212 33.94 -66.21 15.07
N PHE A 213 33.72 -66.38 13.76
CA PHE A 213 33.67 -67.69 13.10
C PHE A 213 35.06 -68.33 13.07
N ARG A 214 36.15 -67.59 12.84
CA ARG A 214 37.52 -68.13 12.99
C ARG A 214 37.78 -68.52 14.45
N ARG A 215 37.35 -67.71 15.43
CA ARG A 215 37.49 -68.01 16.86
C ARG A 215 36.65 -69.21 17.24
N VAL A 216 35.36 -69.25 16.90
CA VAL A 216 34.47 -70.39 17.11
C VAL A 216 34.91 -71.62 16.30
N HIS A 217 35.60 -71.48 15.16
CA HIS A 217 36.24 -72.61 14.48
C HIS A 217 37.54 -73.05 15.18
N CYS A 218 38.32 -72.15 15.78
CA CYS A 218 39.45 -72.52 16.64
C CYS A 218 38.96 -73.17 17.93
N GLU A 219 38.03 -72.56 18.67
CA GLU A 219 37.36 -73.10 19.86
C GLU A 219 36.64 -74.42 19.54
N ARG A 220 35.97 -74.54 18.38
CA ARG A 220 35.40 -75.82 17.91
C ARG A 220 36.47 -76.82 17.53
N GLN A 221 37.59 -76.41 16.93
CA GLN A 221 38.68 -77.34 16.63
C GLN A 221 39.42 -77.75 17.91
N GLU A 222 39.52 -76.87 18.91
CA GLU A 222 40.07 -77.15 20.23
C GLU A 222 39.11 -78.06 21.02
N LEU A 223 37.81 -77.83 20.96
CA LEU A 223 36.78 -78.68 21.55
C LEU A 223 36.67 -80.01 20.80
N LEU A 224 36.85 -80.04 19.48
CA LEU A 224 37.00 -81.28 18.71
C LEU A 224 38.31 -81.98 19.05
N ASN A 225 39.44 -81.29 19.21
CA ASN A 225 40.70 -81.90 19.64
C ASN A 225 40.58 -82.43 21.09
N GLN A 226 39.83 -81.75 21.97
CA GLN A 226 39.52 -82.19 23.33
C GLN A 226 38.53 -83.36 23.33
N TRP A 227 37.57 -83.40 22.40
CA TRP A 227 36.58 -84.47 22.26
C TRP A 227 37.14 -85.68 21.53
N GLU A 228 38.03 -85.49 20.56
CA GLU A 228 38.90 -86.50 19.95
C GLU A 228 39.87 -87.03 20.99
N SER A 229 40.50 -86.17 21.83
CA SER A 229 41.32 -86.65 22.94
C SER A 229 40.49 -87.35 24.03
N MET A 230 39.24 -86.91 24.27
CA MET A 230 38.31 -87.60 25.16
C MET A 230 37.84 -88.93 24.56
N ILE A 231 37.66 -89.02 23.24
CA ILE A 231 37.35 -90.26 22.51
C ILE A 231 38.57 -91.16 22.43
N GLU A 232 39.79 -90.65 22.30
CA GLU A 232 41.01 -91.44 22.42
C GLU A 232 41.19 -91.93 23.85
N GLN A 233 40.88 -91.11 24.86
CA GLN A 233 40.88 -91.52 26.26
C GLN A 233 39.75 -92.50 26.55
N MET A 234 38.58 -92.35 25.92
CA MET A 234 37.45 -93.25 26.04
C MET A 234 37.73 -94.55 25.30
N GLN A 235 38.33 -94.53 24.10
CA GLN A 235 38.78 -95.72 23.37
C GLN A 235 39.96 -96.40 24.04
N ARG A 236 40.87 -95.67 24.69
CA ARG A 236 41.89 -96.25 25.58
C ARG A 236 41.22 -96.87 26.81
N ARG A 237 40.21 -96.22 27.39
CA ARG A 237 39.41 -96.77 28.50
C ARG A 237 38.56 -97.97 28.09
N ASP A 238 38.04 -97.99 26.87
CA ASP A 238 37.24 -99.06 26.30
C ASP A 238 38.17 -100.19 25.85
N GLN A 239 39.40 -99.91 25.41
CA GLN A 239 40.46 -100.91 25.23
C GLN A 239 41.03 -101.42 26.57
N GLU A 240 41.08 -100.59 27.61
CA GLU A 240 41.40 -100.99 28.99
C GLU A 240 40.24 -101.82 29.58
N ILE A 241 38.98 -101.50 29.27
CA ILE A 241 37.79 -102.26 29.68
C ILE A 241 37.63 -103.52 28.84
N ASP A 242 37.94 -103.52 27.55
CA ASP A 242 37.99 -104.72 26.69
C ASP A 242 39.16 -105.59 27.12
N HIS A 243 40.33 -105.02 27.41
CA HIS A 243 41.43 -105.77 28.01
C HIS A 243 41.06 -106.29 29.40
N CYS A 244 40.40 -105.52 30.26
CA CYS A 244 39.94 -105.96 31.57
C CYS A 244 38.73 -106.90 31.51
N THR A 245 37.91 -106.88 30.46
CA THR A 245 36.80 -107.84 30.26
C THR A 245 37.26 -109.09 29.54
N LEU A 246 38.31 -109.03 28.72
CA LEU A 246 39.09 -110.18 28.28
C LEU A 246 39.88 -110.77 29.45
N LEU A 247 40.46 -109.97 30.34
CA LEU A 247 41.11 -110.42 31.56
C LEU A 247 40.08 -110.99 32.55
N LEU A 248 38.90 -110.39 32.68
CA LEU A 248 37.78 -110.95 33.44
C LEU A 248 37.10 -112.12 32.73
N ALA A 249 37.22 -112.27 31.41
CA ALA A 249 36.74 -113.44 30.66
C ALA A 249 37.75 -114.58 30.77
N HIS A 250 39.04 -114.30 30.77
CA HIS A 250 40.13 -115.22 31.10
C HIS A 250 40.03 -115.64 32.56
N LEU A 251 39.87 -114.69 33.50
CA LEU A 251 39.65 -115.00 34.92
C LEU A 251 38.30 -115.67 35.17
N LYS A 252 37.25 -115.41 34.37
CA LYS A 252 36.00 -116.18 34.41
C LYS A 252 36.10 -117.52 33.68
N GLN A 253 37.04 -117.68 32.76
CA GLN A 253 37.32 -118.95 32.11
C GLN A 253 38.17 -119.81 33.04
N GLU A 254 39.28 -119.29 33.59
CA GLU A 254 39.98 -119.85 34.74
C GLU A 254 39.04 -120.11 35.90
N GLN A 255 38.07 -119.24 36.21
CA GLN A 255 37.07 -119.51 37.25
C GLN A 255 36.12 -120.62 36.80
N ARG A 256 35.68 -120.69 35.55
CA ARG A 256 34.88 -121.81 35.02
C ARG A 256 35.66 -123.11 34.92
N GLU A 257 36.97 -123.07 34.74
CA GLU A 257 37.89 -124.19 34.67
C GLU A 257 38.30 -124.64 36.07
N LYS A 258 38.45 -123.71 37.02
CA LYS A 258 38.58 -123.98 38.46
C LYS A 258 37.25 -124.40 39.07
N GLU A 259 36.11 -123.92 38.57
CA GLU A 259 34.76 -124.39 38.91
C GLU A 259 34.42 -125.69 38.18
N ALA A 260 34.96 -125.95 36.99
CA ALA A 260 34.85 -127.25 36.32
C ALA A 260 35.71 -128.25 37.07
N MET A 261 36.98 -127.94 37.34
CA MET A 261 37.82 -128.72 38.25
C MET A 261 37.22 -128.85 39.65
N VAL A 262 36.55 -127.84 40.21
CA VAL A 262 35.83 -127.98 41.50
C VAL A 262 34.53 -128.76 41.33
N LYS A 263 33.83 -128.70 40.19
CA LYS A 263 32.66 -129.55 39.89
C LYS A 263 33.06 -130.98 39.56
N GLU A 264 34.22 -131.21 39.00
CA GLU A 264 34.86 -132.51 38.75
C GLU A 264 35.50 -133.04 40.03
N ARG A 265 35.98 -132.19 40.93
CA ARG A 265 36.41 -132.58 42.29
C ARG A 265 35.24 -132.74 43.24
N LEU A 266 34.09 -132.09 42.99
CA LEU A 266 32.82 -132.31 43.70
C LEU A 266 32.01 -133.43 43.08
N GLN A 267 32.17 -133.74 41.79
CA GLN A 267 31.67 -134.95 41.14
C GLN A 267 32.56 -136.10 41.59
N PHE A 268 33.89 -136.05 41.44
CA PHE A 268 34.80 -137.01 42.05
C PHE A 268 34.60 -137.14 43.57
N LEU A 269 34.33 -136.07 44.34
CA LEU A 269 33.96 -136.21 45.75
C LEU A 269 32.55 -136.76 45.95
N ASN A 270 31.58 -136.47 45.09
CA ASN A 270 30.25 -137.10 45.13
C ASN A 270 30.26 -138.54 44.60
N ASP A 271 31.21 -138.92 43.76
CA ASP A 271 31.45 -140.23 43.18
C ASP A 271 32.37 -141.04 44.09
N GLU A 272 33.20 -140.40 44.90
CA GLU A 272 33.86 -140.95 46.08
C GLU A 272 32.90 -140.97 47.28
N ILE A 273 31.87 -140.14 47.36
CA ILE A 273 30.80 -140.25 48.37
C ILE A 273 29.74 -141.25 47.91
N GLU A 274 29.46 -141.41 46.62
CA GLU A 274 28.63 -142.49 46.07
C GLU A 274 29.42 -143.79 46.05
N ASN A 275 30.73 -143.78 45.77
CA ASN A 275 31.60 -144.94 46.03
C ASN A 275 31.75 -145.20 47.52
N ASN A 276 31.85 -144.22 48.41
CA ASN A 276 31.88 -144.49 49.86
C ASN A 276 30.50 -144.90 50.38
N LYS A 277 29.38 -144.41 49.84
CA LYS A 277 28.02 -144.95 50.08
C LYS A 277 27.86 -146.34 49.45
N GLU A 278 28.53 -146.63 48.34
CA GLU A 278 28.57 -147.97 47.76
C GLU A 278 29.52 -148.88 48.52
N TYR A 279 30.59 -148.37 49.11
CA TYR A 279 31.48 -149.08 50.00
C TYR A 279 30.84 -149.20 51.37
N GLU A 280 29.93 -148.32 51.80
CA GLU A 280 29.03 -148.48 52.96
C GLU A 280 27.86 -149.41 52.63
N LYS A 281 27.35 -149.46 51.39
CA LYS A 281 26.41 -150.52 50.95
C LYS A 281 27.13 -151.87 50.81
N LYS A 282 28.37 -151.89 50.32
CA LYS A 282 29.23 -153.08 50.21
C LYS A 282 29.73 -153.49 51.59
N ILE A 283 30.03 -152.57 52.50
CA ILE A 283 30.35 -152.83 53.91
C ILE A 283 29.09 -153.29 54.62
N THR A 284 27.95 -152.59 54.58
CA THR A 284 26.71 -153.09 55.21
C THR A 284 26.16 -154.37 54.58
N THR A 285 26.46 -154.69 53.32
CA THR A 285 26.20 -156.03 52.75
C THR A 285 27.27 -157.05 53.13
N CYS A 286 28.54 -156.68 53.24
CA CYS A 286 29.63 -157.51 53.80
C CYS A 286 29.51 -157.67 55.32
N GLU A 287 28.81 -156.79 56.03
CA GLU A 287 28.46 -156.83 57.46
C GLU A 287 27.15 -157.56 57.63
N ARG A 288 26.21 -157.51 56.69
CA ARG A 288 25.09 -158.47 56.63
C ARG A 288 25.57 -159.86 56.22
N GLN A 289 26.60 -159.98 55.39
CA GLN A 289 27.26 -161.25 55.08
C GLN A 289 28.16 -161.67 56.23
N THR A 290 28.82 -160.77 56.96
CA THR A 290 29.60 -161.10 58.17
C THR A 290 28.69 -161.34 59.36
N ALA A 291 27.49 -160.74 59.42
CA ALA A 291 26.45 -161.04 60.40
C ALA A 291 25.74 -162.34 60.05
N LYS A 292 25.51 -162.64 58.77
CA LYS A 292 25.13 -164.00 58.32
C LYS A 292 26.23 -164.99 58.64
N ILE A 293 27.47 -164.83 58.18
CA ILE A 293 28.60 -165.70 58.50
C ILE A 293 28.86 -165.78 60.02
N LYS A 294 28.57 -164.74 60.82
CA LYS A 294 28.59 -164.83 62.30
C LYS A 294 27.37 -165.55 62.86
N GLN A 295 26.18 -165.41 62.28
CA GLN A 295 24.95 -166.12 62.68
C GLN A 295 24.99 -167.59 62.25
N ASP A 296 25.55 -167.87 61.09
CA ASP A 296 25.89 -169.18 60.53
C ASP A 296 27.06 -169.78 61.31
N TYR A 297 28.07 -169.00 61.71
CA TYR A 297 29.11 -169.45 62.64
C TYR A 297 28.52 -169.72 64.03
N TYR A 298 27.65 -168.87 64.58
CA TYR A 298 26.95 -169.16 65.83
C TYR A 298 25.97 -170.32 65.69
N ALA A 299 25.36 -170.55 64.52
CA ALA A 299 24.54 -171.71 64.25
C ALA A 299 25.39 -172.98 64.11
N GLN A 300 26.55 -172.92 63.45
CA GLN A 300 27.49 -174.03 63.33
C GLN A 300 28.26 -174.28 64.63
N GLU A 301 28.47 -173.26 65.47
CA GLU A 301 29.05 -173.38 66.80
C GLU A 301 27.99 -173.89 67.80
N ASN A 302 26.72 -173.50 67.65
CA ASN A 302 25.60 -174.13 68.36
C ASN A 302 25.38 -175.58 67.88
N ASN A 303 25.52 -175.87 66.59
CA ASN A 303 25.52 -177.25 66.07
C ASN A 303 26.76 -178.00 66.58
N ARG A 304 27.93 -177.36 66.70
CA ARG A 304 29.15 -177.94 67.26
C ARG A 304 28.97 -178.22 68.75
N ILE A 305 28.26 -177.34 69.48
CA ILE A 305 27.90 -177.53 70.89
C ILE A 305 26.84 -178.63 71.02
N GLN A 306 25.82 -178.69 70.16
CA GLN A 306 24.85 -179.79 70.13
C GLN A 306 25.52 -181.13 69.78
N LEU A 307 26.40 -181.16 68.79
CA LEU A 307 27.21 -182.34 68.46
C LEU A 307 28.25 -182.66 69.53
N GLN A 308 28.74 -181.68 70.29
CA GLN A 308 29.61 -181.87 71.46
C GLN A 308 28.80 -182.48 72.61
N ASP A 309 27.60 -181.97 72.90
CA ASP A 309 26.67 -182.46 73.92
C ASP A 309 26.15 -183.86 73.55
N GLU A 310 25.86 -184.13 72.27
CA GLU A 310 25.54 -185.46 71.74
C GLU A 310 26.74 -186.40 71.84
N LEU A 311 27.94 -185.95 71.48
CA LEU A 311 29.17 -186.75 71.56
C LEU A 311 29.60 -187.00 73.01
N ASP A 312 29.35 -186.07 73.93
CA ASP A 312 29.62 -186.20 75.37
C ASP A 312 28.50 -186.97 76.09
N CYS A 313 27.25 -186.93 75.59
CA CYS A 313 26.21 -187.91 75.95
C CYS A 313 26.58 -189.31 75.43
N LEU A 314 27.08 -189.43 74.21
CA LEU A 314 27.54 -190.70 73.65
C LEU A 314 28.76 -191.22 74.42
N LYS A 315 29.74 -190.38 74.79
CA LYS A 315 30.79 -190.74 75.76
C LYS A 315 30.17 -191.19 77.07
N ALA A 316 29.23 -190.46 77.66
CA ALA A 316 28.57 -190.89 78.89
C ALA A 316 27.83 -192.24 78.74
N THR A 317 27.35 -192.62 77.54
CA THR A 317 26.86 -193.99 77.28
C THR A 317 27.98 -195.00 77.04
N VAL A 318 29.08 -194.62 76.40
CA VAL A 318 30.26 -195.47 76.14
C VAL A 318 31.03 -195.74 77.43
N ASP A 319 31.23 -194.75 78.29
CA ASP A 319 31.87 -194.88 79.61
C ASP A 319 30.99 -195.67 80.57
N ARG A 320 29.66 -195.54 80.47
CA ARG A 320 28.69 -196.32 81.28
C ARG A 320 28.57 -197.76 80.80
N THR A 321 28.65 -198.02 79.49
CA THR A 321 28.70 -199.38 78.94
C THR A 321 30.10 -200.00 79.09
N ALA A 322 31.18 -199.22 79.03
CA ALA A 322 32.53 -199.65 79.39
C ALA A 322 32.60 -200.01 80.88
N SER A 323 32.03 -199.20 81.77
CA SER A 323 31.89 -199.53 83.20
C SER A 323 31.07 -200.81 83.42
N GLN A 324 30.03 -201.06 82.63
CA GLN A 324 29.27 -202.32 82.66
C GLN A 324 30.08 -203.51 82.09
N VAL A 325 30.89 -203.29 81.05
CA VAL A 325 31.80 -204.29 80.48
C VAL A 325 32.96 -204.58 81.44
N GLU A 326 33.44 -203.61 82.21
CA GLU A 326 34.45 -203.82 83.25
C GLU A 326 33.86 -204.46 84.50
N ALA A 327 32.65 -204.09 84.91
CA ALA A 327 31.92 -204.78 85.99
C ALA A 327 31.62 -206.24 85.64
N THR A 328 31.18 -206.52 84.40
CA THR A 328 30.97 -207.91 83.94
C THR A 328 32.29 -208.65 83.72
N ARG A 329 33.37 -208.00 83.26
CA ARG A 329 34.72 -208.59 83.25
C ARG A 329 35.22 -208.90 84.67
N ALA A 330 34.95 -208.06 85.66
CA ALA A 330 35.27 -208.31 87.06
C ALA A 330 34.44 -209.46 87.66
N GLN A 331 33.16 -209.56 87.30
CA GLN A 331 32.34 -210.73 87.62
C GLN A 331 32.90 -212.00 86.94
N ILE A 332 33.34 -211.92 85.68
CA ILE A 332 33.94 -213.05 84.94
C ILE A 332 35.30 -213.44 85.52
N THR A 333 36.15 -212.51 85.99
CA THR A 333 37.41 -212.85 86.66
C THR A 333 37.19 -213.43 88.06
N ASN A 334 36.19 -212.96 88.80
CA ASN A 334 35.78 -213.57 90.07
C ASN A 334 35.19 -214.97 89.85
N LEU A 335 34.30 -215.17 88.88
CA LEU A 335 33.80 -216.50 88.49
C LEU A 335 34.93 -217.42 88.02
N LYS A 336 35.94 -216.92 87.30
CA LYS A 336 37.13 -217.69 86.93
C LYS A 336 37.99 -218.07 88.16
N LYS A 337 38.10 -217.20 89.17
CA LYS A 337 38.73 -217.54 90.46
C LYS A 337 37.94 -218.61 91.21
N GLU A 338 36.62 -218.46 91.34
CA GLU A 338 35.74 -219.47 91.94
C GLU A 338 35.84 -220.82 91.21
N ILE A 339 35.94 -220.84 89.88
CA ILE A 339 36.12 -222.06 89.09
C ILE A 339 37.51 -222.68 89.33
N GLN A 340 38.57 -221.88 89.50
CA GLN A 340 39.91 -222.36 89.86
C GLN A 340 40.02 -222.85 91.31
N GLU A 341 39.26 -222.28 92.24
CA GLU A 341 39.16 -222.75 93.62
C GLU A 341 38.30 -224.02 93.70
N LYS A 342 37.16 -224.07 92.99
CA LYS A 342 36.31 -225.27 92.91
C LYS A 342 37.00 -226.42 92.16
N SER A 343 37.85 -226.16 91.17
CA SER A 343 38.63 -227.24 90.52
C SER A 343 39.73 -227.80 91.44
N LYS A 344 40.45 -226.95 92.18
CA LYS A 344 41.40 -227.38 93.22
C LYS A 344 40.72 -228.18 94.34
N ASN A 345 39.56 -227.73 94.80
CA ASN A 345 38.77 -228.46 95.79
C ASN A 345 38.23 -229.80 95.23
N LEU A 346 37.96 -229.89 93.92
CA LEU A 346 37.50 -231.12 93.26
C LEU A 346 38.63 -232.13 92.98
N SER A 347 39.89 -231.70 92.85
CA SER A 347 41.04 -232.62 92.95
C SER A 347 41.18 -233.19 94.36
N LEU A 348 41.19 -232.35 95.39
CA LEU A 348 41.30 -232.77 96.80
C LEU A 348 40.16 -233.71 97.21
N ALA A 349 38.92 -233.42 96.79
CA ALA A 349 37.76 -234.27 97.07
C ALA A 349 37.75 -235.59 96.30
N LYS A 350 38.52 -235.74 95.21
CA LYS A 350 38.65 -237.01 94.48
C LYS A 350 39.71 -237.92 95.08
N GLU A 351 40.82 -237.38 95.56
CA GLU A 351 41.80 -238.13 96.35
C GLU A 351 41.14 -238.66 97.65
N TYR A 352 40.25 -237.87 98.28
CA TYR A 352 39.47 -238.33 99.44
C TYR A 352 38.41 -239.41 99.12
N ASN A 353 37.90 -239.50 97.89
CA ASN A 353 36.91 -240.52 97.50
C ASN A 353 37.53 -241.86 97.05
N LEU A 354 38.81 -241.88 96.66
CA LEU A 354 39.53 -243.13 96.40
C LEU A 354 39.62 -243.99 97.67
N GLY A 355 39.89 -243.38 98.83
CA GLY A 355 40.05 -244.10 100.10
C GLY A 355 38.78 -244.68 100.74
N LEU A 356 37.58 -244.39 100.23
CA LEU A 356 36.30 -244.76 100.87
C LEU A 356 35.39 -245.69 100.04
N VAL A 357 35.74 -245.99 98.78
CA VAL A 357 35.00 -246.98 97.95
C VAL A 357 35.65 -248.36 97.96
N GLU A 358 36.97 -248.45 98.13
CA GLU A 358 37.67 -249.72 98.27
C GLU A 358 37.24 -250.51 99.53
N LYS A 359 36.62 -249.85 100.51
CA LYS A 359 36.06 -250.48 101.73
C LYS A 359 34.54 -250.63 101.75
N LEU A 360 33.91 -250.71 100.56
CA LEU A 360 32.69 -251.52 100.39
C LEU A 360 32.66 -252.35 99.08
N LYS A 361 33.70 -252.27 98.24
CA LYS A 361 34.04 -253.37 97.30
C LYS A 361 34.93 -254.46 97.92
N PHE A 362 35.36 -254.28 99.18
CA PHE A 362 36.07 -255.27 99.98
C PHE A 362 35.41 -255.43 101.36
N VAL A 363 34.09 -255.67 101.34
CA VAL A 363 33.53 -256.86 102.00
C VAL A 363 32.79 -257.63 100.88
N ALA A 364 33.56 -257.96 99.82
CA ALA A 364 33.06 -258.47 98.53
C ALA A 364 34.06 -259.04 97.46
N ASP A 365 35.39 -259.23 97.56
CA ASP A 365 36.42 -259.14 98.61
C ASP A 365 37.85 -259.11 97.99
N SER A 366 38.88 -258.83 98.81
CA SER A 366 40.34 -259.09 98.65
C SER A 366 41.22 -258.16 97.75
N ALA A 367 42.43 -257.78 98.27
CA ALA A 367 43.46 -256.81 97.77
C ALA A 367 43.13 -255.29 97.87
N LEU A 368 44.00 -254.29 98.18
CA LEU A 368 45.48 -254.08 98.32
C LEU A 368 46.27 -253.75 97.02
N SER A 369 47.30 -252.88 96.95
CA SER A 369 48.12 -252.14 97.97
C SER A 369 48.77 -250.83 97.41
N GLU A 370 49.39 -249.99 98.26
CA GLU A 370 50.24 -248.83 97.87
C GLU A 370 51.71 -249.20 97.55
N GLU A 371 52.40 -248.47 96.65
CA GLU A 371 53.48 -247.51 97.01
C GLU A 371 54.07 -246.70 95.80
N GLU A 372 54.22 -245.38 96.04
CA GLU A 372 55.35 -244.48 95.69
C GLU A 372 55.89 -244.28 94.23
N LYS A 373 55.76 -243.02 93.78
CA LYS A 373 56.82 -242.12 93.27
C LYS A 373 57.97 -242.70 92.39
N SER A 374 57.96 -242.35 91.09
CA SER A 374 59.19 -241.89 90.40
C SER A 374 58.90 -241.15 89.08
N ILE A 375 58.26 -241.84 88.12
CA ILE A 375 58.25 -241.43 86.69
C ILE A 375 57.14 -240.41 86.36
N ARG A 376 57.04 -239.34 87.17
CA ARG A 376 56.18 -238.17 86.89
C ARG A 376 56.97 -236.95 86.39
N MET A 377 58.28 -237.12 86.15
CA MET A 377 59.24 -236.02 86.02
C MET A 377 59.78 -235.76 84.61
N GLU A 378 59.64 -236.69 83.66
CA GLU A 378 60.38 -236.61 82.37
C GLU A 378 59.53 -236.24 81.14
N GLU A 379 58.34 -236.79 80.91
CA GLU A 379 57.66 -236.54 79.61
C GLU A 379 56.82 -235.25 79.55
N ILE A 380 56.60 -234.59 80.70
CA ILE A 380 56.09 -233.21 80.76
C ILE A 380 57.03 -232.23 80.04
N LEU A 381 58.32 -232.58 79.84
CA LEU A 381 59.32 -231.71 79.21
C LEU A 381 59.20 -231.60 77.67
N LYS A 382 58.43 -232.44 76.97
CA LYS A 382 58.42 -232.47 75.49
C LYS A 382 57.33 -231.64 74.82
N GLU A 383 56.13 -231.57 75.40
CA GLU A 383 54.97 -230.96 74.71
C GLU A 383 54.84 -229.46 74.97
N GLU A 384 55.12 -228.96 76.19
CA GLU A 384 55.10 -227.51 76.47
C GLU A 384 56.16 -226.74 75.67
N GLN A 385 57.24 -227.40 75.22
CA GLN A 385 58.25 -226.79 74.35
C GLN A 385 57.72 -226.36 72.98
N GLN A 386 56.64 -226.98 72.47
CA GLN A 386 56.10 -226.63 71.16
C GLN A 386 55.24 -225.36 71.23
N ALA A 387 54.32 -225.29 72.20
CA ALA A 387 53.37 -224.18 72.34
C ALA A 387 54.01 -222.80 72.59
N VAL A 388 55.18 -222.75 73.23
CA VAL A 388 55.91 -221.49 73.49
C VAL A 388 56.44 -220.84 72.20
N THR A 389 56.79 -221.64 71.19
CA THR A 389 57.44 -221.12 69.96
C THR A 389 56.50 -220.32 69.06
N GLU A 390 55.21 -220.66 69.01
CA GLU A 390 54.23 -220.00 68.14
C GLU A 390 53.87 -218.58 68.61
N LEU A 391 53.75 -218.37 69.94
CA LEU A 391 53.47 -217.06 70.53
C LEU A 391 54.59 -216.05 70.26
N ASP A 392 55.84 -216.52 70.24
CA ASP A 392 57.02 -215.68 70.05
C ASP A 392 57.21 -215.22 68.59
N VAL A 393 56.48 -215.82 67.63
CA VAL A 393 56.40 -215.36 66.23
C VAL A 393 55.44 -214.17 66.09
N GLN A 394 54.26 -214.24 66.72
CA GLN A 394 53.25 -213.18 66.66
C GLN A 394 53.77 -211.88 67.30
N LEU A 395 54.54 -211.99 68.38
CA LEU A 395 55.16 -210.85 69.07
C LEU A 395 56.22 -210.11 68.24
N LYS A 396 56.87 -210.78 67.27
CA LYS A 396 57.84 -210.16 66.36
C LYS A 396 57.14 -209.34 65.27
N GLN A 397 56.09 -209.87 64.66
CA GLN A 397 55.31 -209.18 63.61
C GLN A 397 54.74 -207.83 64.07
N LEU A 398 54.23 -207.76 65.30
CA LEU A 398 53.69 -206.52 65.88
C LEU A 398 54.78 -205.46 66.14
N ARG A 399 56.03 -205.86 66.39
CA ARG A 399 57.15 -204.91 66.56
C ARG A 399 57.61 -204.32 65.23
N GLU A 400 57.62 -205.10 64.15
CA GLU A 400 57.96 -204.61 62.81
C GLU A 400 56.94 -203.59 62.27
N LEU A 401 55.64 -203.82 62.49
CA LEU A 401 54.59 -202.87 62.10
C LEU A 401 54.74 -201.51 62.80
N ASN A 402 55.07 -201.53 64.09
CA ASN A 402 55.29 -200.30 64.86
C ASN A 402 56.54 -199.54 64.38
N PHE A 403 57.64 -200.26 64.08
CA PHE A 403 58.84 -199.65 63.52
C PHE A 403 58.57 -198.96 62.17
N LYS A 404 57.82 -199.60 61.26
CA LYS A 404 57.42 -199.03 59.96
C LYS A 404 56.63 -197.73 60.13
N ARG A 405 55.61 -197.69 60.99
CA ARG A 405 54.86 -196.45 61.29
C ARG A 405 55.73 -195.35 61.91
N THR A 406 56.72 -195.72 62.74
CA THR A 406 57.67 -194.75 63.31
C THR A 406 58.61 -194.18 62.25
N GLN A 407 58.93 -194.95 61.20
CA GLN A 407 59.73 -194.49 60.07
C GLN A 407 58.93 -193.54 59.17
N GLU A 408 57.71 -193.92 58.76
CA GLU A 408 56.79 -193.08 57.97
C GLU A 408 56.59 -191.69 58.59
N SER A 409 56.42 -191.62 59.93
CA SER A 409 56.26 -190.35 60.64
C SER A 409 57.50 -189.45 60.55
N ARG A 410 58.72 -190.01 60.53
CA ARG A 410 59.96 -189.24 60.38
C ARG A 410 60.19 -188.77 58.94
N GLU A 411 59.74 -189.55 57.97
CA GLU A 411 59.77 -189.16 56.55
C GLU A 411 58.84 -187.96 56.31
N LEU A 412 57.65 -187.95 56.92
CA LEU A 412 56.73 -186.79 56.89
C LEU A 412 57.29 -185.56 57.63
N GLU A 413 57.87 -185.71 58.82
CA GLU A 413 58.56 -184.60 59.49
C GLU A 413 59.67 -183.98 58.63
N ASN A 414 60.37 -184.80 57.84
CA ASN A 414 61.43 -184.32 56.97
C ASN A 414 60.88 -183.60 55.72
N THR A 415 59.71 -183.99 55.20
CA THR A 415 59.05 -183.21 54.13
C THR A 415 58.55 -181.86 54.64
N GLU A 416 58.04 -181.77 55.88
CA GLU A 416 57.69 -180.49 56.52
C GLU A 416 58.92 -179.57 56.67
N LYS A 417 60.05 -180.12 57.12
CA LYS A 417 61.33 -179.38 57.25
C LYS A 417 61.85 -178.90 55.89
N ASN A 418 61.64 -179.67 54.83
CA ASN A 418 61.97 -179.24 53.46
C ASN A 418 61.03 -178.12 52.96
N ILE A 419 59.72 -178.27 53.10
CA ILE A 419 58.72 -177.26 52.67
C ILE A 419 58.91 -175.94 53.46
N THR A 420 59.23 -176.00 54.75
CA THR A 420 59.53 -174.79 55.54
C THR A 420 60.86 -174.14 55.15
N ALA A 421 61.87 -174.92 54.72
CA ALA A 421 63.08 -174.38 54.11
C ALA A 421 62.78 -173.71 52.75
N GLU A 422 61.95 -174.32 51.90
CA GLU A 422 61.50 -173.74 50.63
C GLU A 422 60.72 -172.44 50.83
N ILE A 423 59.76 -172.39 51.76
CA ILE A 423 59.01 -171.18 52.11
C ILE A 423 59.95 -170.06 52.59
N ASN A 424 60.98 -170.38 53.38
CA ASN A 424 61.97 -169.40 53.81
C ASN A 424 62.91 -168.97 52.67
N GLY A 425 63.21 -169.86 51.72
CA GLY A 425 63.84 -169.54 50.44
C GLY A 425 63.01 -168.56 49.61
N CYS A 426 61.71 -168.83 49.43
CA CYS A 426 60.77 -167.95 48.73
C CYS A 426 60.60 -166.59 49.42
N ARG A 427 60.66 -166.54 50.76
CA ARG A 427 60.69 -165.27 51.51
C ARG A 427 62.00 -164.50 51.29
N ALA A 428 63.14 -165.20 51.20
CA ALA A 428 64.42 -164.58 50.88
C ALA A 428 64.47 -164.07 49.43
N THR A 429 63.93 -164.81 48.45
CA THR A 429 63.84 -164.33 47.06
C THR A 429 62.85 -163.17 46.93
N LEU A 430 61.71 -163.17 47.63
CA LEU A 430 60.82 -162.00 47.73
C LEU A 430 61.52 -160.78 48.31
N LYS A 431 62.30 -160.94 49.40
CA LYS A 431 63.08 -159.84 49.99
C LYS A 431 64.16 -159.32 49.03
N ASN A 432 64.79 -160.19 48.26
CA ASN A 432 65.77 -159.82 47.23
C ASN A 432 65.12 -159.15 46.01
N LEU A 433 63.92 -159.59 45.59
CA LEU A 433 63.13 -158.95 44.54
C LEU A 433 62.63 -157.58 44.99
N ASN A 434 62.20 -157.41 46.24
CA ASN A 434 61.80 -156.11 46.78
C ASN A 434 63.00 -155.15 46.92
N ASN A 435 64.17 -155.67 47.33
CA ASN A 435 65.44 -154.93 47.27
C ASN A 435 65.88 -154.61 45.83
N HIS A 436 65.43 -155.37 44.83
CA HIS A 436 65.67 -155.07 43.41
C HIS A 436 64.69 -154.00 42.92
N LEU A 437 63.41 -154.09 43.30
CA LEU A 437 62.37 -153.08 43.05
C LEU A 437 62.83 -151.73 43.59
N HIS A 438 63.19 -151.61 44.88
CA HIS A 438 63.75 -150.38 45.44
C HIS A 438 65.01 -149.87 44.72
N LYS A 439 65.83 -150.74 44.13
CA LYS A 439 66.98 -150.35 43.30
C LYS A 439 66.59 -149.92 41.87
N VAL A 440 65.45 -150.37 41.37
CA VAL A 440 64.81 -149.87 40.15
C VAL A 440 64.12 -148.54 40.44
N ASP A 441 63.42 -148.38 41.56
CA ASP A 441 62.77 -147.13 41.97
C ASP A 441 63.81 -146.01 42.21
N LEU A 442 64.91 -146.32 42.91
CA LEU A 442 66.03 -145.38 43.08
C LEU A 442 66.77 -145.08 41.77
N LYS A 443 66.68 -145.95 40.76
CA LYS A 443 67.16 -145.65 39.40
C LYS A 443 66.14 -144.84 38.61
N ALA A 444 64.85 -145.09 38.76
CA ALA A 444 63.77 -144.34 38.13
C ALA A 444 63.74 -142.91 38.67
N LEU A 445 63.87 -142.70 39.98
CA LEU A 445 64.04 -141.39 40.60
C LEU A 445 65.30 -140.68 40.10
N LYS A 446 66.46 -141.37 40.01
CA LYS A 446 67.67 -140.77 39.43
C LYS A 446 67.59 -140.53 37.93
N GLN A 447 66.83 -141.32 37.19
CA GLN A 447 66.50 -141.06 35.80
C GLN A 447 65.54 -139.88 35.68
N GLN A 448 64.61 -139.71 36.62
CA GLN A 448 63.69 -138.58 36.67
C GLN A 448 64.42 -137.28 37.07
N GLU A 449 65.37 -137.32 38.00
CA GLU A 449 66.31 -136.23 38.29
C GLU A 449 67.19 -135.90 37.06
N LEU A 450 67.72 -136.92 36.37
CA LEU A 450 68.59 -136.71 35.22
C LEU A 450 67.81 -136.24 33.98
N ILE A 451 66.56 -136.69 33.81
CA ILE A 451 65.58 -136.15 32.86
C ILE A 451 65.25 -134.70 33.24
N TYR A 452 64.91 -134.37 34.49
CA TYR A 452 64.68 -132.97 34.90
C TYR A 452 65.88 -132.06 34.63
N ASN A 453 67.11 -132.55 34.83
CA ASN A 453 68.33 -131.81 34.51
C ASN A 453 68.58 -131.71 32.99
N GLN A 454 68.26 -132.75 32.22
CA GLN A 454 68.34 -132.73 30.76
C GLN A 454 67.24 -131.84 30.17
N ASP A 455 66.00 -131.92 30.61
CA ASP A 455 64.88 -131.03 30.26
C ASP A 455 65.19 -129.58 30.61
N PHE A 456 65.86 -129.31 31.74
CA PHE A 456 66.31 -127.96 32.08
C PHE A 456 67.42 -127.46 31.12
N GLN A 457 68.36 -128.33 30.72
CA GLN A 457 69.37 -127.99 29.71
C GLN A 457 68.79 -127.86 28.31
N ILE A 458 67.82 -128.71 27.94
CA ILE A 458 67.05 -128.66 26.70
C ILE A 458 66.25 -127.35 26.66
N GLN A 459 65.50 -127.00 27.69
CA GLN A 459 64.82 -125.71 27.78
C GLN A 459 65.78 -124.52 27.72
N GLN A 460 67.01 -124.61 28.27
CA GLN A 460 68.02 -123.57 28.07
C GLN A 460 68.52 -123.49 26.62
N LEU A 461 68.72 -124.63 25.96
CA LEU A 461 69.17 -124.69 24.57
C LEU A 461 68.06 -124.27 23.59
N GLU A 462 66.82 -124.71 23.77
CA GLU A 462 65.62 -124.28 23.03
C GLU A 462 65.42 -122.77 23.18
N ARG A 463 65.46 -122.23 24.41
CA ARG A 463 65.42 -120.77 24.67
C ARG A 463 66.61 -120.00 24.11
N ARG A 464 67.65 -120.67 23.60
CA ARG A 464 68.82 -120.07 22.95
C ARG A 464 68.80 -120.28 21.43
N LEU A 465 68.18 -121.36 20.96
CA LEU A 465 68.06 -121.75 19.56
C LEU A 465 66.87 -121.04 18.90
N ALA A 466 65.73 -120.88 19.58
CA ALA A 466 64.65 -119.98 19.15
C ALA A 466 65.16 -118.55 18.95
N ARG A 467 65.92 -118.05 19.93
CA ARG A 467 66.61 -116.74 19.86
C ARG A 467 67.67 -116.61 18.77
N LEU A 468 68.16 -117.71 18.17
CA LEU A 468 69.12 -117.71 17.07
C LEU A 468 68.47 -117.93 15.70
N ASN A 469 67.36 -118.66 15.63
CA ASN A 469 66.61 -118.90 14.38
C ASN A 469 65.76 -117.69 13.94
N GLY A 470 65.62 -116.65 14.78
CA GLY A 470 64.77 -115.49 14.52
C GLY A 470 63.35 -115.63 15.07
N ASP A 471 63.03 -116.74 15.73
CA ASP A 471 61.84 -116.92 16.55
C ASP A 471 62.01 -116.19 17.89
N VAL A 472 62.03 -114.86 17.81
CA VAL A 472 61.53 -114.01 18.88
C VAL A 472 60.02 -114.27 19.02
N ASN A 473 59.41 -113.98 20.18
CA ASN A 473 57.95 -114.06 20.30
C ASN A 473 57.29 -113.33 19.14
N THR A 474 56.19 -113.90 18.60
CA THR A 474 55.35 -113.29 17.56
C THR A 474 55.06 -111.82 17.87
N ASP A 475 54.82 -111.55 19.14
CA ASP A 475 54.45 -110.28 19.73
C ASP A 475 55.57 -109.24 19.56
N ASP A 476 56.83 -109.59 19.87
CA ASP A 476 57.98 -108.68 19.74
C ASP A 476 58.24 -108.29 18.28
N LYS A 477 58.06 -109.24 17.34
CA LYS A 477 58.17 -108.97 15.91
C LYS A 477 57.03 -108.08 15.42
N MET A 478 55.79 -108.36 15.83
CA MET A 478 54.63 -107.50 15.53
C MET A 478 54.77 -106.10 16.14
N ILE A 479 55.33 -105.97 17.34
CA ILE A 479 55.63 -104.69 17.98
C ILE A 479 56.67 -103.90 17.18
N LEU A 480 57.75 -104.54 16.71
CA LEU A 480 58.78 -103.87 15.90
C LEU A 480 58.27 -103.46 14.51
N GLU A 481 57.51 -104.33 13.83
CA GLU A 481 56.89 -104.02 12.53
C GLU A 481 55.83 -102.92 12.67
N ALA A 482 55.02 -102.94 13.73
CA ALA A 482 54.09 -101.86 14.07
C ALA A 482 54.82 -100.54 14.37
N LYS A 483 55.95 -100.58 15.09
CA LYS A 483 56.75 -99.36 15.38
C LYS A 483 57.38 -98.77 14.12
N ILE A 484 57.80 -99.61 13.16
CA ILE A 484 58.28 -99.15 11.85
C ILE A 484 57.13 -98.51 11.06
N ALA A 485 55.94 -99.11 11.04
CA ALA A 485 54.76 -98.56 10.37
C ALA A 485 54.27 -97.24 11.00
N GLU A 486 54.34 -97.10 12.33
CA GLU A 486 54.04 -95.86 13.05
C GLU A 486 55.07 -94.76 12.72
N LEU A 487 56.36 -95.10 12.65
CA LEU A 487 57.43 -94.16 12.32
C LEU A 487 57.39 -93.71 10.85
N THR A 488 57.03 -94.58 9.90
CA THR A 488 56.81 -94.15 8.50
C THR A 488 55.57 -93.28 8.37
N ARG A 489 54.43 -93.69 8.96
CA ARG A 489 53.17 -92.92 8.95
C ARG A 489 53.33 -91.52 9.57
N THR A 490 54.08 -91.40 10.66
CA THR A 490 54.38 -90.09 11.27
C THR A 490 55.33 -89.25 10.42
N LEU A 491 56.35 -89.85 9.78
CA LEU A 491 57.26 -89.14 8.87
C LEU A 491 56.51 -88.61 7.63
N GLU A 492 55.62 -89.40 7.04
CA GLU A 492 54.74 -88.95 5.94
C GLU A 492 53.79 -87.84 6.39
N GLY A 493 53.18 -87.96 7.58
CA GLY A 493 52.39 -86.89 8.20
C GLY A 493 53.17 -85.57 8.33
N LYS A 494 54.43 -85.63 8.77
CA LYS A 494 55.30 -84.44 8.86
C LYS A 494 55.71 -83.90 7.48
N ARG A 495 55.95 -84.75 6.47
CA ARG A 495 56.19 -84.32 5.07
C ARG A 495 54.97 -83.61 4.48
N ASN A 496 53.78 -84.14 4.70
CA ASN A 496 52.53 -83.55 4.22
C ASN A 496 52.26 -82.20 4.89
N ALA A 497 52.50 -82.07 6.19
CA ALA A 497 52.45 -80.78 6.90
C ALA A 497 53.46 -79.75 6.35
N LEU A 498 54.71 -80.17 6.11
CA LEU A 498 55.75 -79.29 5.54
C LEU A 498 55.37 -78.82 4.12
N ASN A 499 54.86 -79.72 3.28
CA ASN A 499 54.36 -79.38 1.94
C ASN A 499 53.19 -78.39 2.01
N LEU A 500 52.23 -78.59 2.91
CA LEU A 500 51.11 -77.65 3.11
C LEU A 500 51.62 -76.25 3.50
N ILE A 501 52.49 -76.16 4.51
CA ILE A 501 53.11 -74.89 4.96
C ILE A 501 53.88 -74.22 3.81
N SER A 502 54.62 -75.00 3.00
CA SER A 502 55.34 -74.49 1.82
C SER A 502 54.40 -73.90 0.76
N THR A 503 53.24 -74.51 0.51
CA THR A 503 52.23 -73.93 -0.40
C THR A 503 51.57 -72.67 0.17
N GLN A 504 51.30 -72.62 1.48
CA GLN A 504 50.75 -71.44 2.15
C GLN A 504 51.74 -70.27 2.13
N HIS A 505 53.02 -70.52 2.43
CA HIS A 505 54.07 -69.51 2.37
C HIS A 505 54.22 -68.91 0.95
N LYS A 506 54.18 -69.75 -0.09
CA LYS A 506 54.23 -69.29 -1.50
C LYS A 506 53.01 -68.44 -1.89
N LYS A 507 51.81 -68.74 -1.38
CA LYS A 507 50.63 -67.88 -1.59
C LYS A 507 50.83 -66.51 -0.96
N ILE A 508 51.16 -66.46 0.33
CA ILE A 508 51.42 -65.22 1.08
C ILE A 508 52.52 -64.37 0.41
N GLN A 509 53.58 -65.00 -0.10
CA GLN A 509 54.65 -64.32 -0.84
C GLN A 509 54.15 -63.70 -2.16
N GLY A 510 53.22 -64.37 -2.84
CA GLY A 510 52.47 -63.84 -3.99
C GLY A 510 51.60 -62.64 -3.59
N ASP A 511 50.79 -62.78 -2.54
CA ASP A 511 49.87 -61.75 -2.05
C ASP A 511 50.62 -60.46 -1.65
N ILE A 512 51.74 -60.59 -0.92
CA ILE A 512 52.65 -59.49 -0.59
C ILE A 512 53.19 -58.80 -1.87
N SER A 513 53.48 -59.56 -2.92
CA SER A 513 53.98 -59.04 -4.20
C SER A 513 52.89 -58.34 -5.02
N HIS A 514 51.63 -58.74 -4.87
CA HIS A 514 50.49 -58.02 -5.43
C HIS A 514 50.22 -56.71 -4.67
N ILE A 515 50.18 -56.76 -3.33
CA ILE A 515 49.96 -55.58 -2.47
C ILE A 515 51.01 -54.49 -2.73
N LYS A 516 52.30 -54.85 -2.86
CA LYS A 516 53.35 -53.88 -3.23
C LYS A 516 53.06 -53.18 -4.56
N LYS A 517 52.70 -53.93 -5.61
CA LYS A 517 52.35 -53.36 -6.92
C LYS A 517 51.11 -52.46 -6.90
N PHE A 518 50.16 -52.70 -5.97
CA PHE A 518 49.04 -51.77 -5.76
C PHE A 518 49.49 -50.50 -5.04
N ILE A 519 50.31 -50.62 -3.99
CA ILE A 519 50.90 -49.47 -3.29
C ILE A 519 51.69 -48.59 -4.26
N ASP A 520 52.58 -49.19 -5.08
CA ASP A 520 53.40 -48.46 -6.05
C ASP A 520 52.54 -47.65 -7.03
N LYS A 521 51.48 -48.26 -7.61
CA LYS A 521 50.51 -47.57 -8.49
C LYS A 521 49.79 -46.42 -7.81
N THR A 522 49.24 -46.62 -6.60
CA THR A 522 48.58 -45.52 -5.86
C THR A 522 49.57 -44.42 -5.48
N GLY A 523 50.87 -44.76 -5.33
CA GLY A 523 51.96 -43.81 -5.16
C GLY A 523 52.31 -43.02 -6.42
N GLU A 524 52.09 -43.57 -7.62
CA GLU A 524 52.19 -42.88 -8.91
C GLU A 524 50.98 -41.96 -9.15
N GLU A 525 49.76 -42.49 -8.99
CA GLU A 525 48.51 -41.72 -9.07
C GLU A 525 48.51 -40.52 -8.13
N LYS A 526 49.05 -40.69 -6.90
CA LYS A 526 49.23 -39.59 -5.95
C LYS A 526 50.21 -38.52 -6.43
N LYS A 527 51.31 -38.89 -7.10
CA LYS A 527 52.27 -37.92 -7.67
C LYS A 527 51.61 -37.11 -8.78
N ASP A 528 50.93 -37.78 -9.71
CA ASP A 528 50.20 -37.14 -10.80
C ASP A 528 49.15 -36.14 -10.31
N LEU A 529 48.43 -36.48 -9.23
CA LEU A 529 47.47 -35.58 -8.60
C LEU A 529 48.13 -34.39 -7.89
N MET A 530 49.31 -34.57 -7.27
CA MET A 530 50.08 -33.45 -6.71
C MET A 530 50.61 -32.53 -7.81
N SER A 531 51.16 -33.06 -8.91
CA SER A 531 51.61 -32.25 -10.05
C SER A 531 50.46 -31.43 -10.67
N LYS A 532 49.29 -32.03 -10.87
CA LYS A 532 48.08 -31.31 -11.35
C LYS A 532 47.61 -30.24 -10.36
N MET A 533 47.72 -30.49 -9.05
CA MET A 533 47.39 -29.50 -8.02
C MET A 533 48.38 -28.32 -8.03
N GLU A 534 49.67 -28.59 -8.26
CA GLU A 534 50.70 -27.55 -8.42
C GLU A 534 50.47 -26.73 -9.70
N GLU A 535 50.17 -27.38 -10.83
CA GLU A 535 49.77 -26.72 -12.09
C GLU A 535 48.56 -25.79 -11.91
N PHE A 536 47.48 -26.27 -11.26
CA PHE A 536 46.32 -25.44 -10.95
C PHE A 536 46.65 -24.30 -9.99
N SER A 537 47.54 -24.50 -9.02
CA SER A 537 47.98 -23.43 -8.12
C SER A 537 48.71 -22.31 -8.88
N LEU A 538 49.54 -22.67 -9.86
CA LEU A 538 50.28 -21.73 -10.70
C LEU A 538 49.34 -21.01 -11.69
N TYR A 539 48.38 -21.72 -12.28
CA TYR A 539 47.33 -21.12 -13.11
C TYR A 539 46.50 -20.09 -12.32
N ASN A 540 46.06 -20.45 -11.11
CA ASN A 540 45.32 -19.53 -10.23
C ASN A 540 46.15 -18.29 -9.87
N HIS A 541 47.46 -18.46 -9.55
CA HIS A 541 48.35 -17.33 -9.27
C HIS A 541 48.56 -16.42 -10.49
N MET A 542 48.65 -17.00 -11.71
CA MET A 542 48.70 -16.22 -12.95
C MET A 542 47.40 -15.45 -13.19
N ALA A 543 46.24 -16.10 -13.08
CA ALA A 543 44.94 -15.48 -13.23
C ALA A 543 44.72 -14.34 -12.22
N GLU A 544 45.10 -14.52 -10.95
CA GLU A 544 45.13 -13.46 -9.94
C GLU A 544 46.00 -12.26 -10.36
N LYS A 545 47.19 -12.52 -10.91
CA LYS A 545 48.14 -11.49 -11.34
C LYS A 545 47.60 -10.70 -12.52
N GLU A 546 46.89 -11.34 -13.45
CA GLU A 546 46.22 -10.67 -14.56
C GLU A 546 44.98 -9.89 -14.10
N LEU A 547 44.17 -10.45 -13.20
CA LEU A 547 43.05 -9.76 -12.57
C LEU A 547 43.53 -8.49 -11.82
N LYS A 548 44.69 -8.55 -11.15
CA LYS A 548 45.34 -7.38 -10.54
C LYS A 548 45.77 -6.33 -11.58
N LYS A 549 46.32 -6.72 -12.74
CA LYS A 549 46.61 -5.80 -13.87
C LYS A 549 45.34 -5.16 -14.46
N ILE A 550 44.27 -5.94 -14.63
CA ILE A 550 42.99 -5.46 -15.18
C ILE A 550 42.34 -4.46 -14.20
N ARG A 551 42.43 -4.71 -12.88
CA ARG A 551 41.97 -3.75 -11.86
C ARG A 551 42.72 -2.42 -11.91
N SER A 552 44.06 -2.42 -12.01
CA SER A 552 44.82 -1.16 -12.13
C SER A 552 44.60 -0.45 -13.46
N SER A 553 44.47 -1.20 -14.57
CA SER A 553 44.06 -0.64 -15.87
C SER A 553 42.70 0.05 -15.80
N LYS A 554 41.69 -0.59 -15.19
CA LYS A 554 40.37 0.02 -14.94
C LYS A 554 40.44 1.28 -14.07
N GLN A 555 41.29 1.28 -13.03
CA GLN A 555 41.50 2.46 -12.18
C GLN A 555 42.11 3.62 -12.97
N ASN A 556 43.13 3.36 -13.80
CA ASN A 556 43.74 4.37 -14.66
C ASN A 556 42.72 4.94 -15.66
N LEU A 557 41.96 4.08 -16.34
CA LEU A 557 40.93 4.50 -17.30
C LEU A 557 39.82 5.34 -16.64
N MET A 558 39.48 5.04 -15.38
CA MET A 558 38.54 5.83 -14.59
C MET A 558 39.12 7.20 -14.18
N VAL A 559 40.43 7.31 -13.95
CA VAL A 559 41.09 8.61 -13.75
C VAL A 559 41.10 9.41 -15.07
N GLU A 560 41.41 8.77 -16.20
CA GLU A 560 41.36 9.40 -17.53
C GLU A 560 39.95 9.91 -17.88
N ASP A 561 38.90 9.12 -17.67
CA ASP A 561 37.50 9.54 -17.84
C ASP A 561 37.13 10.74 -16.95
N ASN A 562 37.59 10.78 -15.70
CA ASN A 562 37.40 11.95 -14.83
C ASN A 562 38.16 13.18 -15.33
N ILE A 563 39.37 13.02 -15.88
CA ILE A 563 40.11 14.11 -16.54
C ILE A 563 39.34 14.60 -17.78
N ARG A 564 38.83 13.70 -18.63
CA ARG A 564 37.98 14.08 -19.79
C ARG A 564 36.71 14.79 -19.37
N LYS A 565 36.07 14.39 -18.27
CA LYS A 565 34.90 15.08 -17.69
C LYS A 565 35.24 16.49 -17.20
N LEU A 566 36.44 16.71 -16.66
CA LEU A 566 36.94 18.06 -16.30
C LEU A 566 37.25 18.90 -17.55
N GLU A 567 37.86 18.33 -18.59
CA GLU A 567 38.06 19.00 -19.88
C GLU A 567 36.73 19.41 -20.53
N ILE A 568 35.73 18.51 -20.55
CA ILE A 568 34.39 18.76 -21.08
C ILE A 568 33.69 19.87 -20.29
N LYS A 569 33.79 19.88 -18.95
CA LYS A 569 33.27 20.99 -18.12
C LYS A 569 33.94 22.30 -18.51
N ARG A 570 35.27 22.38 -18.49
CA ARG A 570 36.02 23.58 -18.89
C ARG A 570 35.67 24.07 -20.30
N LEU A 571 35.52 23.17 -21.27
CA LEU A 571 35.11 23.51 -22.64
C LEU A 571 33.68 24.06 -22.68
N ARG A 572 32.76 23.47 -21.92
CA ARG A 572 31.37 23.94 -21.78
C ARG A 572 31.31 25.31 -21.09
N ASP A 573 32.10 25.53 -20.04
CA ASP A 573 32.17 26.81 -19.35
C ASP A 573 32.75 27.90 -20.26
N MET A 574 33.79 27.60 -21.04
CA MET A 574 34.29 28.52 -22.07
C MET A 574 33.26 28.80 -23.18
N LEU A 575 32.45 27.80 -23.56
CA LEU A 575 31.34 27.98 -24.51
C LEU A 575 30.23 28.88 -23.95
N TYR A 576 29.83 28.71 -22.69
CA TYR A 576 28.85 29.59 -22.05
C TYR A 576 29.36 31.03 -21.94
N ASN A 577 30.60 31.24 -21.49
CA ASN A 577 31.21 32.58 -21.49
C ASN A 577 31.22 33.22 -22.90
N LYS A 578 31.41 32.42 -23.96
CA LYS A 578 31.33 32.92 -25.35
C LYS A 578 29.90 33.16 -25.84
N ALA A 579 28.91 32.41 -25.36
CA ALA A 579 27.51 32.69 -25.61
C ALA A 579 27.07 34.00 -24.92
N ASP A 580 27.51 34.22 -23.68
CA ASP A 580 27.25 35.45 -22.93
C ASP A 580 27.94 36.67 -23.56
N ASP A 581 29.19 36.54 -24.03
CA ASP A 581 29.87 37.56 -24.83
C ASP A 581 29.02 37.95 -26.05
N VAL A 582 28.61 36.97 -26.86
CA VAL A 582 27.80 37.18 -28.08
C VAL A 582 26.44 37.80 -27.75
N TYR A 583 25.74 37.31 -26.72
CA TYR A 583 24.47 37.87 -26.27
C TYR A 583 24.63 39.33 -25.80
N SER A 584 25.72 39.67 -25.12
CA SER A 584 26.00 41.05 -24.70
C SER A 584 26.28 41.98 -25.89
N LEU A 585 26.94 41.48 -26.94
CA LEU A 585 27.20 42.20 -28.17
C LEU A 585 25.93 42.38 -29.01
N GLU A 586 25.10 41.35 -29.10
CA GLU A 586 23.82 41.40 -29.81
C GLU A 586 22.81 42.32 -29.12
N LYS A 587 22.76 42.31 -27.78
CA LYS A 587 22.02 43.28 -26.98
C LYS A 587 22.50 44.71 -27.22
N ARG A 588 23.82 44.96 -27.26
CA ARG A 588 24.37 46.28 -27.63
C ARG A 588 24.03 46.67 -29.06
N LYS A 589 24.11 45.75 -30.03
CA LYS A 589 23.74 45.98 -31.43
C LYS A 589 22.27 46.42 -31.53
N LEU A 590 21.37 45.72 -30.85
CA LEU A 590 19.94 46.06 -30.81
C LEU A 590 19.71 47.43 -30.18
N GLN A 591 20.36 47.75 -29.04
CA GLN A 591 20.28 49.06 -28.40
C GLN A 591 20.80 50.21 -29.28
N LEU A 592 21.88 49.99 -30.02
CA LEU A 592 22.40 50.96 -30.99
C LEU A 592 21.47 51.10 -32.19
N GLN A 593 20.84 50.02 -32.64
CA GLN A 593 19.90 50.03 -33.76
C GLN A 593 18.56 50.70 -33.40
N THR A 594 18.05 50.54 -32.17
CA THR A 594 16.88 51.30 -31.70
C THR A 594 17.21 52.78 -31.57
N ALA A 595 18.33 53.15 -30.93
CA ALA A 595 18.76 54.54 -30.81
C ALA A 595 19.02 55.21 -32.17
N MET A 596 19.55 54.47 -33.15
CA MET A 596 19.68 54.95 -34.52
C MET A 596 18.31 55.16 -35.17
N ASN A 597 17.39 54.20 -35.06
CA ASN A 597 16.04 54.32 -35.62
C ASN A 597 15.29 55.52 -35.02
N GLU A 598 15.30 55.66 -33.69
CA GLU A 598 14.77 56.82 -32.95
C GLU A 598 15.35 58.12 -33.50
N ARG A 599 16.69 58.23 -33.60
CA ARG A 599 17.34 59.45 -34.11
C ARG A 599 17.00 59.73 -35.58
N THR A 600 16.83 58.70 -36.42
CA THR A 600 16.35 58.93 -37.81
C THR A 600 14.90 59.40 -37.85
N GLN A 601 14.05 58.97 -36.91
CA GLN A 601 12.66 59.40 -36.84
C GLN A 601 12.53 60.83 -36.28
N GLU A 602 13.34 61.21 -35.28
CA GLU A 602 13.48 62.60 -34.85
C GLU A 602 13.90 63.51 -36.02
N ILE A 603 14.91 63.09 -36.79
CA ILE A 603 15.38 63.84 -37.98
C ILE A 603 14.29 63.95 -39.05
N LYS A 604 13.45 62.92 -39.26
CA LYS A 604 12.27 63.03 -40.15
C LYS A 604 11.27 64.04 -39.63
N VAL A 605 10.88 63.98 -38.35
CA VAL A 605 9.91 64.93 -37.75
C VAL A 605 10.43 66.37 -37.84
N HIS A 606 11.72 66.61 -37.55
CA HIS A 606 12.33 67.93 -37.75
C HIS A 606 12.34 68.36 -39.22
N LYS A 607 12.58 67.45 -40.17
CA LYS A 607 12.54 67.74 -41.62
C LYS A 607 11.11 68.04 -42.11
N GLU A 608 10.12 67.31 -41.64
CA GLU A 608 8.70 67.52 -41.95
C GLU A 608 8.19 68.83 -41.36
N MET A 609 8.60 69.18 -40.13
CA MET A 609 8.37 70.49 -39.51
C MET A 609 9.01 71.63 -40.33
N LEU A 610 10.27 71.49 -40.77
CA LEU A 610 10.93 72.49 -41.61
C LEU A 610 10.25 72.61 -42.99
N GLN A 611 9.75 71.50 -43.55
CA GLN A 611 8.97 71.52 -44.80
C GLN A 611 7.59 72.17 -44.63
N SER A 612 6.94 72.05 -43.47
CA SER A 612 5.68 72.77 -43.20
C SER A 612 5.91 74.26 -43.01
N GLN A 613 6.98 74.66 -42.32
CA GLN A 613 7.41 76.06 -42.21
C GLN A 613 7.75 76.66 -43.57
N LEU A 614 8.46 75.93 -44.44
CA LEU A 614 8.75 76.37 -45.81
C LEU A 614 7.47 76.64 -46.60
N ARG A 615 6.49 75.73 -46.56
CA ARG A 615 5.19 75.91 -47.25
C ARG A 615 4.41 77.11 -46.74
N LEU A 616 4.45 77.40 -45.43
CA LEU A 616 3.82 78.59 -44.86
C LEU A 616 4.47 79.86 -45.42
N VAL A 617 5.80 79.97 -45.38
CA VAL A 617 6.54 81.12 -45.95
C VAL A 617 6.33 81.24 -47.47
N GLU A 618 6.22 80.13 -48.20
CA GLU A 618 5.87 80.13 -49.62
C GLU A 618 4.46 80.68 -49.87
N SER A 619 3.48 80.35 -49.01
CA SER A 619 2.12 80.89 -49.09
C SER A 619 2.04 82.37 -48.70
N GLU A 620 2.80 82.81 -47.71
CA GLU A 620 2.94 84.24 -47.37
C GLU A 620 3.57 85.03 -48.52
N ARG A 621 4.61 84.49 -49.16
CA ARG A 621 5.22 85.06 -50.36
C ARG A 621 4.23 85.15 -51.54
N GLN A 622 3.35 84.15 -51.70
CA GLN A 622 2.28 84.18 -52.70
C GLN A 622 1.24 85.27 -52.38
N ASN A 623 0.81 85.39 -51.12
CA ASN A 623 -0.13 86.43 -50.69
C ASN A 623 0.43 87.85 -50.90
N ILE A 624 1.68 88.10 -50.51
CA ILE A 624 2.37 89.38 -50.76
C ILE A 624 2.49 89.66 -52.27
N SER A 625 2.72 88.63 -53.08
CA SER A 625 2.73 88.76 -54.55
C SER A 625 1.35 89.12 -55.11
N LEU A 626 0.25 88.58 -54.55
CA LEU A 626 -1.12 88.95 -54.94
C LEU A 626 -1.45 90.39 -54.56
N GLU A 627 -1.11 90.82 -53.35
CA GLU A 627 -1.27 92.23 -52.93
C GLU A 627 -0.51 93.19 -53.85
N LEU A 628 0.72 92.85 -54.26
CA LEU A 628 1.49 93.64 -55.22
C LEU A 628 0.76 93.78 -56.58
N HIS A 629 0.16 92.70 -57.08
CA HIS A 629 -0.62 92.74 -58.33
C HIS A 629 -1.90 93.58 -58.20
N GLU A 630 -2.59 93.53 -57.06
CA GLU A 630 -3.73 94.44 -56.79
C GLU A 630 -3.31 95.91 -56.78
N ARG A 631 -2.15 96.23 -56.18
CA ARG A 631 -1.63 97.61 -56.13
C ARG A 631 -1.28 98.11 -57.54
N LEU A 632 -0.68 97.27 -58.38
CA LEU A 632 -0.40 97.58 -59.79
C LEU A 632 -1.71 97.83 -60.59
N ALA A 633 -2.70 96.95 -60.46
CA ALA A 633 -4.01 97.12 -61.10
C ALA A 633 -4.76 98.38 -60.63
N ARG A 634 -4.49 98.86 -59.40
CA ARG A 634 -5.03 100.12 -58.87
C ARG A 634 -4.35 101.35 -59.50
N ILE A 635 -3.07 101.26 -59.86
CA ILE A 635 -2.33 102.31 -60.59
C ILE A 635 -2.83 102.44 -62.03
N GLU A 636 -3.09 101.32 -62.73
CA GLU A 636 -3.69 101.36 -64.08
C GLU A 636 -5.06 102.05 -64.10
N LYS A 637 -5.91 101.76 -63.09
CA LYS A 637 -7.22 102.40 -62.94
C LYS A 637 -7.11 103.91 -62.72
N MET A 638 -6.02 104.39 -62.11
CA MET A 638 -5.74 105.82 -61.95
C MET A 638 -5.22 106.47 -63.25
N LYS A 639 -4.39 105.78 -64.05
CA LYS A 639 -4.00 106.25 -65.40
C LYS A 639 -5.23 106.50 -66.28
N LYS A 640 -6.10 105.50 -66.41
CA LYS A 640 -7.34 105.58 -67.21
C LYS A 640 -8.30 106.68 -66.74
N ARG A 641 -8.24 107.06 -65.47
CA ARG A 641 -9.04 108.15 -64.90
C ARG A 641 -8.50 109.54 -65.25
N TYR A 642 -7.18 109.68 -65.45
CA TYR A 642 -6.58 110.92 -65.93
C TYR A 642 -6.93 111.19 -67.39
N GLU A 643 -6.89 110.18 -68.26
CA GLU A 643 -7.28 110.30 -69.68
C GLU A 643 -8.72 110.83 -69.83
N ILE A 644 -9.66 110.31 -69.04
CA ILE A 644 -11.07 110.75 -69.02
C ILE A 644 -11.24 112.19 -68.48
N PHE A 645 -10.36 112.65 -67.59
CA PHE A 645 -10.42 114.01 -67.05
C PHE A 645 -10.01 115.05 -68.10
N THR A 646 -8.93 114.80 -68.84
CA THR A 646 -8.42 115.70 -69.88
C THR A 646 -9.43 115.95 -71.01
N ILE A 647 -10.24 114.94 -71.35
CA ILE A 647 -11.28 115.04 -72.40
C ILE A 647 -12.45 115.97 -71.99
N LYS A 648 -12.61 116.29 -70.71
CA LYS A 648 -13.79 116.99 -70.17
C LYS A 648 -13.59 118.50 -69.93
N MET A 649 -12.56 119.10 -70.52
CA MET A 649 -12.10 120.47 -70.19
C MET A 649 -11.85 121.37 -71.43
N MET A 650 -12.70 121.29 -72.46
CA MET A 650 -12.72 122.29 -73.55
C MET A 650 -14.15 122.64 -74.00
N PRO A 651 -14.55 123.93 -74.02
CA PRO A 651 -15.91 124.39 -74.37
C PRO A 651 -16.01 124.95 -75.81
N PRO A 652 -17.24 125.15 -76.30
CA PRO A 652 -17.59 126.46 -76.91
C PRO A 652 -19.03 126.95 -76.56
N GLU A 653 -19.38 128.10 -77.15
CA GLU A 653 -20.64 128.87 -77.12
C GLU A 653 -21.91 128.05 -77.45
N GLY A 654 -23.16 128.48 -77.17
CA GLY A 654 -23.63 129.70 -76.49
C GLY A 654 -24.90 130.28 -77.16
N GLU A 655 -25.98 130.52 -76.40
CA GLU A 655 -26.98 131.58 -76.64
C GLU A 655 -27.90 131.79 -75.40
N GLU A 656 -28.67 132.88 -75.41
CA GLU A 656 -29.22 133.61 -74.24
C GLU A 656 -30.65 133.13 -73.81
N ASP A 657 -31.39 133.68 -72.83
CA ASP A 657 -31.50 135.08 -72.37
C ASP A 657 -32.19 135.29 -70.98
N LYS A 658 -32.00 136.50 -70.41
CA LYS A 658 -32.81 137.27 -69.42
C LYS A 658 -32.34 137.43 -67.95
N SER A 659 -31.23 138.17 -67.83
CA SER A 659 -31.13 139.45 -67.06
C SER A 659 -31.09 139.51 -65.50
N GLN A 660 -29.88 139.42 -64.95
CA GLN A 660 -29.06 140.52 -64.39
C GLN A 660 -29.70 141.75 -63.67
N ALA A 661 -30.88 141.68 -63.03
CA ALA A 661 -31.35 142.81 -62.18
C ALA A 661 -32.11 142.40 -60.91
N TYR A 662 -33.18 141.63 -61.06
CA TYR A 662 -34.21 141.45 -60.02
C TYR A 662 -33.67 140.87 -58.69
N TYR A 663 -32.78 139.87 -58.76
CA TYR A 663 -32.25 139.22 -57.55
C TYR A 663 -31.13 139.98 -56.84
N ILE A 664 -30.55 141.03 -57.44
CA ILE A 664 -29.58 141.91 -56.76
C ILE A 664 -30.29 142.68 -55.63
N ILE A 665 -31.57 143.03 -55.82
CA ILE A 665 -32.41 143.65 -54.77
C ILE A 665 -32.71 142.63 -53.66
N LYS A 666 -33.09 141.40 -54.01
CA LYS A 666 -33.41 140.36 -53.01
C LYS A 666 -32.18 139.95 -52.18
N ALA A 667 -30.99 139.96 -52.78
CA ALA A 667 -29.72 139.74 -52.09
C ALA A 667 -29.30 140.90 -51.17
N ALA A 668 -29.84 142.10 -51.37
CA ALA A 668 -29.62 143.25 -50.49
C ALA A 668 -30.57 143.22 -49.27
N GLN A 669 -31.87 143.00 -49.48
CA GLN A 669 -32.86 142.97 -48.39
C GLN A 669 -32.56 141.87 -47.37
N ALA A 670 -32.32 140.64 -47.83
CA ALA A 670 -31.99 139.50 -46.97
C ALA A 670 -30.71 139.68 -46.13
N LYS A 671 -29.87 140.69 -46.43
CA LYS A 671 -28.67 141.03 -45.67
C LYS A 671 -28.92 142.07 -44.57
N ASP A 672 -29.89 142.96 -44.75
CA ASP A 672 -30.36 143.90 -43.71
C ASP A 672 -31.30 143.16 -42.74
N ASP A 673 -32.16 142.28 -43.27
CA ASP A 673 -33.04 141.41 -42.50
C ASP A 673 -32.24 140.52 -41.53
N LEU A 674 -31.18 139.85 -42.00
CA LEU A 674 -30.27 139.04 -41.14
C LEU A 674 -29.54 139.84 -40.05
N GLN A 675 -29.38 141.16 -40.22
CA GLN A 675 -28.75 142.01 -39.21
C GLN A 675 -29.79 142.51 -38.18
N ARG A 676 -31.02 142.78 -38.63
CA ARG A 676 -32.15 143.02 -37.72
C ARG A 676 -32.54 141.77 -36.95
N GLU A 677 -32.49 140.59 -37.55
CA GLU A 677 -32.65 139.32 -36.83
C GLU A 677 -31.58 139.17 -35.74
N GLY A 678 -30.37 139.69 -35.95
CA GLY A 678 -29.33 139.82 -34.91
C GLY A 678 -29.74 140.74 -33.76
N ASP A 679 -30.08 142.00 -34.04
CA ASP A 679 -30.48 142.98 -33.01
C ASP A 679 -31.78 142.57 -32.30
N ASP A 680 -32.70 141.92 -33.01
CA ASP A 680 -33.97 141.41 -32.51
C ASP A 680 -33.80 140.05 -31.79
N LEU A 681 -32.69 139.35 -31.99
CA LEU A 681 -32.21 138.25 -31.13
C LEU A 681 -31.52 138.80 -29.87
N ASP A 682 -30.77 139.90 -29.94
CA ASP A 682 -30.15 140.55 -28.77
C ASP A 682 -31.20 141.24 -27.88
N ALA A 683 -32.23 141.84 -28.49
CA ALA A 683 -33.41 142.34 -27.81
C ALA A 683 -34.28 141.20 -27.24
N LYS A 684 -34.33 140.04 -27.91
CA LYS A 684 -34.91 138.82 -27.33
C LYS A 684 -34.03 138.26 -26.22
N ILE A 685 -32.70 138.35 -26.26
CA ILE A 685 -31.82 137.95 -25.16
C ILE A 685 -32.11 138.81 -23.93
N ARG A 686 -32.15 140.15 -24.06
CA ARG A 686 -32.46 141.05 -22.93
C ARG A 686 -33.92 140.99 -22.47
N LYS A 687 -34.86 140.62 -23.35
CA LYS A 687 -36.21 140.21 -22.94
C LYS A 687 -36.18 138.89 -22.19
N THR A 688 -35.48 137.86 -22.67
CA THR A 688 -35.31 136.58 -21.96
C THR A 688 -34.51 136.73 -20.67
N GLU A 689 -33.64 137.72 -20.48
CA GLU A 689 -33.00 138.01 -19.20
C GLU A 689 -33.99 138.61 -18.20
N LYS A 690 -34.82 139.57 -18.64
CA LYS A 690 -35.91 140.12 -17.82
C LYS A 690 -37.05 139.14 -17.61
N GLU A 691 -37.30 138.26 -18.57
CA GLU A 691 -38.22 137.14 -18.47
C GLU A 691 -37.58 136.00 -17.69
N ILE A 692 -36.27 135.83 -17.59
CA ILE A 692 -35.62 134.92 -16.63
C ILE A 692 -35.80 135.45 -15.20
N ALA A 693 -35.72 136.78 -14.99
CA ALA A 693 -36.01 137.41 -13.70
C ALA A 693 -37.52 137.42 -13.34
N ALA A 694 -38.39 137.65 -14.33
CA ALA A 694 -39.84 137.60 -14.16
C ALA A 694 -40.34 136.16 -14.06
N LEU A 695 -39.75 135.21 -14.80
CA LEU A 695 -39.90 133.78 -14.59
C LEU A 695 -39.27 133.36 -13.28
N GLN A 696 -38.26 134.01 -12.71
CA GLN A 696 -37.82 133.69 -11.34
C GLN A 696 -38.91 134.01 -10.31
N ASN A 697 -39.64 135.12 -10.51
CA ASN A 697 -40.75 135.52 -9.65
C ASN A 697 -42.05 134.74 -9.92
N THR A 698 -42.43 134.52 -11.18
CA THR A 698 -43.55 133.61 -11.48
C THR A 698 -43.17 132.15 -11.22
N LEU A 699 -41.89 131.75 -11.19
CA LEU A 699 -41.45 130.46 -10.65
C LEU A 699 -41.47 130.44 -9.13
N GLN A 700 -41.53 131.57 -8.41
CA GLN A 700 -41.91 131.59 -6.99
C GLN A 700 -43.42 131.52 -6.77
N VAL A 701 -44.23 132.28 -7.53
CA VAL A 701 -45.71 132.30 -7.37
C VAL A 701 -46.39 131.09 -8.03
N VAL A 702 -45.85 130.54 -9.11
CA VAL A 702 -46.21 129.22 -9.61
C VAL A 702 -45.62 128.15 -8.69
N ASN A 703 -44.43 128.27 -8.09
CA ASN A 703 -44.10 127.36 -6.96
C ASN A 703 -44.94 127.61 -5.69
N SER A 704 -45.84 128.61 -5.62
CA SER A 704 -46.82 128.73 -4.52
C SER A 704 -48.20 128.19 -4.93
N CYS A 705 -48.83 128.67 -6.00
CA CYS A 705 -50.11 128.12 -6.50
C CYS A 705 -49.97 126.71 -7.09
N ASN A 706 -48.83 126.38 -7.70
CA ASN A 706 -48.42 125.02 -8.05
C ASN A 706 -47.51 124.40 -6.96
N THR A 707 -47.54 124.92 -5.71
CA THR A 707 -47.52 124.07 -4.50
C THR A 707 -48.88 123.95 -3.81
N SER A 708 -49.91 124.71 -4.20
CA SER A 708 -51.31 124.49 -3.81
C SER A 708 -51.98 123.37 -4.62
N PHE A 709 -51.89 123.40 -5.96
CA PHE A 709 -52.30 122.26 -6.82
C PHE A 709 -51.38 121.04 -6.64
N ARG A 710 -50.14 121.25 -6.18
CA ARG A 710 -49.24 120.19 -5.74
C ARG A 710 -49.44 119.79 -4.25
N LYS A 711 -50.31 120.50 -3.51
CA LYS A 711 -50.90 120.07 -2.23
C LYS A 711 -52.24 119.35 -2.41
N SER A 712 -52.79 119.31 -3.62
CA SER A 712 -53.58 118.16 -4.07
C SER A 712 -52.71 117.00 -4.56
N PHE A 713 -51.62 117.21 -5.36
CA PHE A 713 -50.77 116.10 -5.87
C PHE A 713 -49.27 116.42 -6.12
N SER A 714 -48.28 115.93 -5.34
CA SER A 714 -46.81 116.05 -5.63
C SER A 714 -45.85 115.20 -4.76
N LYS A 715 -44.50 115.15 -4.90
CA LYS A 715 -43.52 115.90 -5.75
C LYS A 715 -42.19 115.11 -5.97
N VAL A 716 -41.62 115.11 -7.18
CA VAL A 716 -40.15 115.12 -7.46
C VAL A 716 -39.90 115.79 -8.82
N THR A 717 -38.96 116.74 -8.87
CA THR A 717 -38.15 117.15 -10.06
C THR A 717 -37.04 118.06 -9.56
N GLU A 718 -35.78 117.69 -9.77
CA GLU A 718 -34.59 118.44 -9.32
C GLU A 718 -33.57 118.51 -10.48
N THR A 719 -34.12 118.54 -11.70
CA THR A 719 -33.63 117.81 -12.88
C THR A 719 -34.39 118.25 -14.14
N SER A 720 -33.75 118.35 -15.30
CA SER A 720 -34.38 118.18 -16.64
C SER A 720 -33.34 117.95 -17.74
N GLU A 721 -33.67 117.16 -18.77
CA GLU A 721 -32.73 116.71 -19.82
C GLU A 721 -33.08 117.21 -21.24
N GLU A 722 -34.20 117.90 -21.44
CA GLU A 722 -34.75 118.35 -22.74
C GLU A 722 -33.77 119.22 -23.56
N TYR A 723 -32.78 119.82 -22.89
CA TYR A 723 -31.68 120.58 -23.51
C TYR A 723 -30.76 119.73 -24.42
N VAL A 724 -30.68 118.41 -24.22
CA VAL A 724 -29.79 117.51 -24.98
C VAL A 724 -30.40 117.08 -26.31
N GLU A 725 -31.70 116.76 -26.34
CA GLU A 725 -32.31 116.05 -27.46
C GLU A 725 -32.41 116.92 -28.73
N LYS A 726 -32.60 118.24 -28.57
CA LYS A 726 -32.60 119.21 -29.68
C LYS A 726 -31.34 119.11 -30.56
N LEU A 727 -30.18 118.80 -29.97
CA LEU A 727 -28.91 118.76 -30.70
C LEU A 727 -28.82 117.59 -31.69
N GLN A 728 -29.57 116.50 -31.45
CA GLN A 728 -29.57 115.34 -32.34
C GLN A 728 -30.39 115.57 -33.63
N LEU A 729 -31.38 116.47 -33.59
CA LEU A 729 -32.35 116.67 -34.68
C LEU A 729 -31.71 117.16 -36.00
N GLU A 730 -30.55 117.81 -35.94
CA GLU A 730 -29.83 118.25 -37.15
C GLU A 730 -28.88 117.17 -37.71
N GLU A 731 -28.26 116.35 -36.86
CA GLU A 731 -27.44 115.22 -37.30
C GLU A 731 -28.30 114.17 -38.02
N GLN A 732 -29.54 113.99 -37.57
CA GLN A 732 -30.58 113.18 -38.22
C GLN A 732 -30.81 113.57 -39.70
N LYS A 733 -30.60 114.85 -40.10
CA LYS A 733 -30.73 115.28 -41.50
C LYS A 733 -29.67 114.68 -42.42
N ARG A 734 -28.40 114.59 -41.98
CA ARG A 734 -27.34 113.93 -42.78
C ARG A 734 -27.46 112.41 -42.69
N ALA A 735 -27.85 111.90 -41.52
CA ALA A 735 -28.22 110.50 -41.38
C ALA A 735 -29.36 110.09 -42.32
N ALA A 736 -30.23 111.02 -42.77
CA ALA A 736 -31.27 110.73 -43.76
C ALA A 736 -30.73 110.44 -45.17
N GLU A 737 -29.61 111.06 -45.59
CA GLU A 737 -28.96 110.81 -46.90
C GLU A 737 -28.13 109.53 -46.89
N GLU A 738 -27.38 109.25 -45.82
CA GLU A 738 -26.80 107.92 -45.63
C GLU A 738 -27.91 106.87 -45.50
N LYS A 739 -29.00 107.20 -44.81
CA LYS A 739 -30.20 106.38 -44.81
C LYS A 739 -30.94 106.33 -46.14
N TYR A 740 -30.60 107.09 -47.18
CA TYR A 740 -31.08 106.81 -48.55
C TYR A 740 -30.35 105.62 -49.19
N ARG A 741 -29.07 105.41 -48.83
CA ARG A 741 -28.32 104.21 -49.22
C ARG A 741 -28.61 103.02 -48.30
N TYR A 742 -28.92 103.27 -47.02
CA TYR A 742 -29.64 102.31 -46.19
C TYR A 742 -30.98 101.98 -46.84
N LYS A 743 -31.82 102.96 -47.22
CA LYS A 743 -33.11 102.72 -47.89
C LYS A 743 -32.97 101.78 -49.08
N ARG A 744 -31.89 101.77 -49.86
CA ARG A 744 -31.74 100.79 -50.97
C ARG A 744 -31.37 99.36 -50.55
N ARG A 745 -30.80 99.13 -49.36
CA ARG A 745 -30.59 97.77 -48.79
C ARG A 745 -31.70 97.37 -47.82
N GLN A 746 -32.15 98.32 -46.99
CA GLN A 746 -33.39 98.27 -46.24
C GLN A 746 -34.61 98.11 -47.16
N ILE A 747 -34.58 98.51 -48.45
CA ILE A 747 -35.63 98.14 -49.43
C ILE A 747 -35.56 96.66 -49.80
N LYS A 748 -34.40 96.01 -49.70
CA LYS A 748 -34.23 94.57 -49.93
C LYS A 748 -34.55 93.76 -48.67
N GLU A 749 -34.01 94.16 -47.53
CA GLU A 749 -34.33 93.58 -46.22
C GLU A 749 -35.82 93.82 -45.89
N LEU A 750 -36.40 95.00 -46.14
CA LEU A 750 -37.85 95.23 -46.11
C LEU A 750 -38.58 94.82 -47.39
N GLN A 751 -37.94 94.23 -48.41
CA GLN A 751 -38.67 93.45 -49.43
C GLN A 751 -38.87 92.03 -48.93
N GLU A 752 -37.88 91.46 -48.24
CA GLU A 752 -37.94 90.14 -47.63
C GLU A 752 -38.77 90.17 -46.32
N ASP A 753 -38.67 91.25 -45.53
CA ASP A 753 -39.59 91.53 -44.41
C ASP A 753 -40.95 92.07 -44.86
N THR A 754 -41.11 92.70 -46.03
CA THR A 754 -42.46 92.81 -46.64
C THR A 754 -42.83 91.58 -47.46
N GLN A 755 -42.06 90.50 -47.45
CA GLN A 755 -42.51 89.19 -47.88
C GLN A 755 -43.03 88.41 -46.66
N SER A 756 -42.30 88.44 -45.53
CA SER A 756 -42.75 87.88 -44.26
C SER A 756 -43.95 88.66 -43.68
N LEU A 757 -43.91 89.99 -43.70
CA LEU A 757 -45.07 90.83 -43.39
C LEU A 757 -46.14 90.79 -44.47
N LYS A 758 -45.88 90.48 -45.75
CA LYS A 758 -47.00 90.13 -46.66
C LYS A 758 -47.65 88.83 -46.24
N ASN A 759 -46.88 87.82 -45.81
CA ASN A 759 -47.45 86.56 -45.36
C ASN A 759 -48.28 86.69 -44.06
N THR A 760 -48.07 87.72 -43.23
CA THR A 760 -48.91 88.01 -42.05
C THR A 760 -49.96 89.11 -42.31
N LEU A 761 -49.65 90.15 -43.09
CA LEU A 761 -50.59 91.17 -43.54
C LEU A 761 -51.60 90.63 -44.55
N GLU A 762 -51.30 89.58 -45.31
CA GLU A 762 -52.34 88.84 -46.04
C GLU A 762 -53.30 88.15 -45.08
N ASN A 763 -52.83 87.63 -43.94
CA ASN A 763 -53.70 86.99 -42.96
C ASN A 763 -54.52 88.05 -42.19
N MET A 764 -53.93 89.19 -41.84
CA MET A 764 -54.65 90.32 -41.25
C MET A 764 -55.57 91.05 -42.24
N LEU A 765 -55.22 91.17 -43.53
CA LEU A 765 -56.12 91.74 -44.55
C LEU A 765 -57.28 90.79 -44.88
N LYS A 766 -57.11 89.47 -44.78
CA LYS A 766 -58.22 88.50 -44.82
C LYS A 766 -59.22 88.75 -43.67
N GLU A 767 -58.83 89.45 -42.62
CA GLU A 767 -59.70 89.90 -41.51
C GLU A 767 -60.13 91.37 -41.63
N GLU A 768 -59.24 92.31 -42.00
CA GLU A 768 -59.56 93.72 -42.19
C GLU A 768 -60.50 93.96 -43.37
N VAL A 769 -60.36 93.25 -44.49
CA VAL A 769 -61.30 93.34 -45.63
C VAL A 769 -62.70 92.86 -45.22
N ALA A 770 -62.82 91.98 -44.21
CA ALA A 770 -64.10 91.57 -43.65
C ALA A 770 -64.74 92.62 -42.70
N TYR A 771 -63.98 93.64 -42.28
CA TYR A 771 -64.46 94.78 -41.48
C TYR A 771 -64.57 96.09 -42.28
N HIS A 772 -63.63 96.40 -43.17
CA HIS A 772 -63.57 97.67 -43.89
C HIS A 772 -64.57 97.75 -45.05
N GLY A 773 -64.91 96.61 -45.70
CA GLY A 773 -65.96 96.57 -46.71
C GLY A 773 -67.34 96.98 -46.19
N LYS A 774 -67.54 96.99 -44.86
CA LYS A 774 -68.71 97.52 -44.15
C LYS A 774 -68.57 99.00 -43.73
N THR A 775 -67.34 99.51 -43.70
CA THR A 775 -66.98 100.90 -43.32
C THR A 775 -67.15 101.85 -44.50
N ASP A 776 -66.68 101.45 -45.69
CA ASP A 776 -66.84 102.24 -46.92
C ASP A 776 -68.31 102.54 -47.23
N GLU A 777 -69.22 101.61 -46.88
CA GLU A 777 -70.66 101.81 -46.98
C GLU A 777 -71.18 103.01 -46.14
N LYS A 778 -70.46 103.44 -45.07
CA LYS A 778 -70.69 104.69 -44.29
C LYS A 778 -70.03 105.89 -44.96
N LEU A 779 -68.74 105.73 -45.27
CA LEU A 779 -67.87 106.86 -45.63
C LEU A 779 -68.13 107.38 -47.04
N ALA A 780 -68.52 106.52 -47.98
CA ALA A 780 -68.91 106.93 -49.34
C ALA A 780 -70.06 107.96 -49.33
N GLN A 781 -70.89 107.91 -48.30
CA GLN A 781 -72.01 108.83 -48.08
C GLN A 781 -71.55 110.21 -47.58
N ILE A 782 -70.65 110.24 -46.59
CA ILE A 782 -70.16 111.47 -45.96
C ILE A 782 -69.33 112.32 -46.93
N ILE A 783 -68.57 111.69 -47.84
CA ILE A 783 -67.73 112.40 -48.81
C ILE A 783 -68.56 113.10 -49.89
N GLN A 784 -69.72 112.54 -50.27
CA GLN A 784 -70.64 113.17 -51.23
C GLN A 784 -71.11 114.53 -50.69
N LEU A 785 -71.56 114.57 -49.43
CA LEU A 785 -72.05 115.76 -48.75
C LEU A 785 -71.00 116.88 -48.65
N ASN A 786 -69.79 116.55 -48.17
CA ASN A 786 -68.72 117.55 -47.98
C ASN A 786 -68.25 118.20 -49.29
N LYS A 787 -68.37 117.49 -50.43
CA LYS A 787 -67.98 118.04 -51.73
C LYS A 787 -68.99 119.07 -52.25
N GLU A 788 -70.26 118.94 -51.85
CA GLU A 788 -71.32 119.88 -52.20
C GLU A 788 -71.22 121.19 -51.39
N THR A 789 -70.59 121.18 -50.20
CA THR A 789 -70.28 122.41 -49.43
C THR A 789 -69.17 123.27 -50.04
N ASP A 790 -68.02 122.70 -50.44
CA ASP A 790 -66.85 123.51 -50.85
C ASP A 790 -66.99 124.18 -52.22
N GLU A 791 -67.85 123.62 -53.08
CA GLU A 791 -68.28 124.32 -54.28
C GLU A 791 -69.08 125.60 -53.98
N GLN A 792 -69.67 125.75 -52.79
CA GLN A 792 -70.33 126.99 -52.36
C GLN A 792 -69.32 127.96 -51.74
N THR A 793 -68.38 127.50 -50.91
CA THR A 793 -67.39 128.36 -50.24
C THR A 793 -66.52 129.13 -51.25
N GLN A 794 -66.11 128.48 -52.35
CA GLN A 794 -65.35 129.14 -53.41
C GLN A 794 -66.18 130.00 -54.38
N LYS A 795 -67.51 129.83 -54.42
CA LYS A 795 -68.40 130.78 -55.11
C LYS A 795 -68.52 132.05 -54.23
N TYR A 796 -68.70 131.87 -52.92
CA TYR A 796 -68.78 132.95 -51.93
C TYR A 796 -67.53 133.85 -51.91
N GLU A 797 -66.33 133.28 -51.78
CA GLU A 797 -65.07 134.05 -51.76
C GLU A 797 -64.80 134.86 -53.04
N ARG A 798 -65.26 134.39 -54.21
CA ARG A 798 -65.09 135.13 -55.48
C ARG A 798 -66.02 136.34 -55.55
N VAL A 799 -67.22 136.25 -54.98
CA VAL A 799 -68.16 137.37 -54.88
C VAL A 799 -67.65 138.43 -53.91
N THR A 800 -67.24 138.06 -52.69
CA THR A 800 -66.75 139.04 -51.70
C THR A 800 -65.53 139.83 -52.20
N LYS A 801 -64.62 139.18 -52.93
CA LYS A 801 -63.44 139.81 -53.55
C LYS A 801 -63.77 140.70 -54.77
N GLN A 802 -64.97 140.59 -55.36
CA GLN A 802 -65.49 141.56 -56.34
C GLN A 802 -66.19 142.74 -55.65
N CYS A 803 -67.04 142.50 -54.65
CA CYS A 803 -67.72 143.56 -53.88
C CYS A 803 -66.69 144.55 -53.28
N LEU A 804 -65.64 144.03 -52.65
CA LEU A 804 -64.56 144.84 -52.04
C LEU A 804 -63.70 145.64 -53.03
N LYS A 805 -63.81 145.39 -54.35
CA LYS A 805 -63.22 146.26 -55.38
C LYS A 805 -64.14 147.43 -55.73
N LEU A 806 -65.42 147.15 -56.00
CA LEU A 806 -66.42 148.17 -56.33
C LEU A 806 -66.53 149.23 -55.22
N VAL A 807 -66.53 148.80 -53.96
CA VAL A 807 -66.42 149.64 -52.74
C VAL A 807 -65.26 150.65 -52.83
N LYS A 808 -64.06 150.21 -53.26
CA LYS A 808 -62.88 151.08 -53.33
C LYS A 808 -62.93 152.05 -54.50
N ASP A 809 -63.42 151.61 -55.65
CA ASP A 809 -63.54 152.47 -56.84
C ASP A 809 -64.57 153.59 -56.61
N ILE A 810 -65.73 153.30 -56.00
CA ILE A 810 -66.77 154.27 -55.65
C ILE A 810 -66.22 155.36 -54.71
N ARG A 811 -65.54 154.96 -53.62
CA ARG A 811 -64.95 155.91 -52.65
C ARG A 811 -63.84 156.77 -53.28
N SER A 812 -63.11 156.27 -54.28
CA SER A 812 -62.07 157.03 -54.98
C SER A 812 -62.62 158.17 -55.86
N MET A 813 -63.78 157.97 -56.48
CA MET A 813 -64.36 158.90 -57.47
C MET A 813 -65.06 160.10 -56.84
N LYS A 814 -65.78 159.91 -55.72
CA LYS A 814 -66.54 161.00 -55.06
C LYS A 814 -65.65 161.99 -54.27
N LYS A 815 -64.35 161.71 -54.11
CA LYS A 815 -63.32 162.58 -53.47
C LYS A 815 -63.68 163.14 -52.09
N THR A 816 -64.44 162.39 -51.31
CA THR A 816 -64.60 162.53 -49.85
C THR A 816 -64.06 161.28 -49.15
N LYS A 817 -64.28 161.09 -47.84
CA LYS A 817 -63.61 160.03 -47.04
C LYS A 817 -64.51 159.19 -46.14
N GLU A 818 -65.83 159.26 -46.31
CA GLU A 818 -66.81 158.46 -45.57
C GLU A 818 -67.61 157.55 -46.52
N GLU A 819 -68.42 156.67 -45.94
CA GLU A 819 -69.13 155.59 -46.65
C GLU A 819 -70.35 156.11 -47.43
N THR A 820 -70.89 155.31 -48.35
CA THR A 820 -71.93 155.77 -49.30
C THR A 820 -73.19 154.90 -49.29
N GLN A 821 -74.35 155.51 -49.54
CA GLN A 821 -75.65 154.81 -49.51
C GLN A 821 -75.73 153.63 -50.47
N GLU A 822 -75.00 153.68 -51.59
CA GLU A 822 -74.95 152.59 -52.58
C GLU A 822 -74.29 151.31 -52.05
N GLU A 823 -73.49 151.40 -50.98
CA GLU A 823 -72.90 150.22 -50.31
C GLU A 823 -73.94 149.51 -49.43
N GLN A 824 -74.89 150.26 -48.85
CA GLN A 824 -75.88 149.72 -47.90
C GLN A 824 -77.00 148.90 -48.56
N ASP A 825 -77.39 149.19 -49.82
CA ASP A 825 -78.39 148.39 -50.56
C ASP A 825 -77.83 147.05 -51.08
N ILE A 826 -76.51 147.00 -51.32
CA ILE A 826 -75.81 145.79 -51.80
C ILE A 826 -75.82 144.68 -50.73
N ASP A 827 -75.57 145.03 -49.47
CA ASP A 827 -75.58 144.04 -48.37
C ASP A 827 -77.01 143.61 -47.98
N LEU A 828 -77.98 144.52 -48.11
CA LEU A 828 -79.41 144.24 -47.85
C LEU A 828 -80.00 143.16 -48.76
N ARG A 829 -79.45 143.00 -49.98
CA ARG A 829 -79.80 141.87 -50.87
C ARG A 829 -79.08 140.58 -50.49
N GLN A 830 -77.79 140.63 -50.18
CA GLN A 830 -77.00 139.45 -49.80
C GLN A 830 -77.59 138.73 -48.58
N LEU A 831 -78.05 139.47 -47.58
CA LEU A 831 -78.75 138.92 -46.40
C LEU A 831 -80.04 138.16 -46.75
N LYS A 832 -80.84 138.64 -47.72
CA LYS A 832 -82.10 137.98 -48.11
C LYS A 832 -81.91 136.66 -48.85
N ASP A 833 -80.80 136.51 -49.58
CA ASP A 833 -80.50 135.27 -50.30
C ASP A 833 -79.68 134.29 -49.46
N PHE A 834 -78.96 134.77 -48.42
CA PHE A 834 -78.34 133.92 -47.40
C PHE A 834 -79.38 133.12 -46.60
N ASN A 835 -80.45 133.75 -46.09
CA ASN A 835 -81.50 133.05 -45.34
C ASN A 835 -82.11 131.87 -46.11
N LYS A 836 -82.46 132.07 -47.39
CA LYS A 836 -83.04 131.01 -48.25
C LYS A 836 -82.09 129.82 -48.48
N SER A 837 -80.79 130.00 -48.25
CA SER A 837 -79.80 128.93 -48.32
C SER A 837 -79.80 128.08 -47.04
N ILE A 838 -80.01 128.71 -45.88
CA ILE A 838 -80.13 128.04 -44.58
C ILE A 838 -81.42 127.22 -44.50
N ASP A 839 -82.55 127.80 -44.94
CA ASP A 839 -83.86 127.12 -44.99
C ASP A 839 -83.79 125.76 -45.71
N LYS A 840 -83.00 125.67 -46.78
CA LYS A 840 -82.78 124.43 -47.54
C LYS A 840 -81.80 123.46 -46.88
N PHE A 841 -80.76 123.97 -46.22
CA PHE A 841 -79.79 123.12 -45.52
C PHE A 841 -80.41 122.42 -44.29
N LEU A 842 -81.30 123.11 -43.55
CA LEU A 842 -82.04 122.52 -42.42
C LEU A 842 -82.85 121.29 -42.86
N VAL A 843 -83.59 121.45 -43.95
CA VAL A 843 -84.45 120.42 -44.52
C VAL A 843 -83.68 119.13 -44.82
N SER A 844 -82.52 119.23 -45.47
CA SER A 844 -81.71 118.05 -45.79
C SER A 844 -81.19 117.35 -44.52
N ALA A 845 -80.69 118.13 -43.56
CA ALA A 845 -80.18 117.59 -42.30
C ALA A 845 -81.26 116.85 -41.48
N MET A 846 -82.50 117.35 -41.49
CA MET A 846 -83.66 116.70 -40.85
C MET A 846 -84.04 115.35 -41.47
N GLN A 847 -83.56 115.03 -42.68
CA GLN A 847 -83.91 113.78 -43.37
C GLN A 847 -82.76 112.76 -43.43
N GLU A 848 -81.51 113.20 -43.31
CA GLU A 848 -80.39 112.27 -43.09
C GLU A 848 -80.37 111.71 -41.66
N ASN A 849 -80.91 112.43 -40.68
CA ASN A 849 -81.03 111.99 -39.29
C ASN A 849 -82.45 112.27 -38.77
N PRO A 850 -83.38 111.29 -38.76
CA PRO A 850 -84.78 111.54 -38.38
C PRO A 850 -84.94 112.00 -36.92
N ASP A 851 -84.02 111.59 -36.03
CA ASP A 851 -84.01 111.98 -34.62
C ASP A 851 -83.76 113.49 -34.42
N LEU A 852 -83.23 114.18 -35.43
CA LEU A 852 -83.00 115.64 -35.44
C LEU A 852 -84.23 116.45 -35.89
N ALA A 853 -85.29 115.82 -36.40
CA ALA A 853 -86.45 116.53 -36.94
C ALA A 853 -87.32 117.17 -35.84
N ALA A 854 -87.60 116.45 -34.75
CA ALA A 854 -88.46 116.95 -33.68
C ALA A 854 -87.87 118.16 -32.91
N PRO A 855 -86.57 118.20 -32.56
CA PRO A 855 -85.95 119.38 -31.95
C PRO A 855 -86.07 120.65 -32.82
N LEU A 856 -85.78 120.55 -34.12
CA LEU A 856 -85.81 121.70 -35.04
C LEU A 856 -87.22 122.25 -35.24
N GLN A 857 -88.24 121.39 -35.31
CA GLN A 857 -89.63 121.83 -35.44
C GLN A 857 -90.12 122.63 -34.22
N LEU A 858 -89.63 122.33 -33.01
CA LEU A 858 -89.99 123.05 -31.79
C LEU A 858 -89.39 124.47 -31.76
N TYR A 859 -88.10 124.60 -32.11
CA TYR A 859 -87.38 125.88 -32.02
C TYR A 859 -87.95 126.99 -32.92
N PHE A 860 -88.44 126.67 -34.12
CA PHE A 860 -89.01 127.69 -35.03
C PHE A 860 -90.32 128.27 -34.47
N GLN A 861 -91.23 127.39 -34.03
CA GLN A 861 -92.53 127.81 -33.51
C GLN A 861 -92.40 128.67 -32.24
N GLN A 862 -91.37 128.42 -31.42
CA GLN A 862 -91.08 129.19 -30.21
C GLN A 862 -90.62 130.64 -30.47
N PHE A 863 -90.14 130.96 -31.69
CA PHE A 863 -89.67 132.30 -32.07
C PHE A 863 -90.56 133.03 -33.10
N GLY A 864 -91.73 132.47 -33.44
CA GLY A 864 -92.68 133.15 -34.35
C GLY A 864 -92.22 133.20 -35.81
N LEU A 865 -91.32 132.29 -36.22
CA LEU A 865 -90.97 132.05 -37.62
C LEU A 865 -91.61 130.72 -38.05
N GLU A 866 -92.22 130.70 -39.23
CA GLU A 866 -92.76 129.45 -39.79
C GLU A 866 -91.61 128.49 -40.16
N LEU A 867 -91.80 127.19 -39.94
CA LEU A 867 -90.81 126.17 -40.27
C LEU A 867 -90.71 125.96 -41.79
N PRO A 868 -89.52 126.02 -42.41
CA PRO A 868 -89.35 125.74 -43.85
C PRO A 868 -89.75 124.31 -44.28
N VAL A 869 -90.37 124.15 -45.46
CA VAL A 869 -90.92 122.87 -46.01
C VAL A 869 -89.99 122.25 -47.13
N ALA A 870 -89.95 120.91 -47.37
CA ALA A 870 -88.72 119.99 -47.42
C ALA A 870 -88.26 118.99 -48.61
N ILE A 871 -87.08 118.16 -48.50
CA ILE A 871 -86.36 116.85 -49.11
C ILE A 871 -84.86 116.24 -48.59
N SER A 872 -84.47 114.89 -48.26
CA SER A 872 -83.07 114.06 -48.14
C SER A 872 -82.89 112.58 -47.41
N THR A 873 -81.68 111.87 -47.12
CA THR A 873 -81.39 110.41 -46.48
C THR A 873 -79.90 109.77 -46.08
N ALA A 874 -79.59 108.80 -45.08
CA ALA A 874 -78.19 108.10 -44.73
C ALA A 874 -77.93 106.66 -43.90
N GLY A 875 -76.66 106.05 -43.61
CA GLY A 875 -76.20 104.75 -42.81
C GLY A 875 -74.65 104.09 -42.80
N SER A 876 -74.12 103.09 -41.90
CA SER A 876 -72.72 102.29 -41.67
C SER A 876 -71.50 102.38 -40.49
N GLN A 877 -70.13 101.92 -40.55
CA GLN A 877 -69.00 101.46 -39.46
C GLN A 877 -67.41 102.02 -39.41
N SER A 878 -66.07 101.73 -38.88
CA SER A 878 -65.02 100.82 -38.02
C SER A 878 -63.45 101.35 -37.55
N SER A 879 -62.33 100.61 -37.00
CA SER A 879 -60.93 101.05 -36.23
C SER A 879 -59.41 100.27 -36.13
N PHE A 880 -58.21 100.68 -35.41
CA PHE A 880 -56.65 100.12 -35.28
C PHE A 880 -55.59 100.47 -33.99
N SER A 881 -54.19 100.31 -33.56
CA SER A 881 -52.63 99.84 -33.73
C SER A 881 -51.56 99.82 -32.39
N SER A 882 -50.15 99.71 -31.99
CA SER A 882 -48.53 99.61 -32.24
C SER A 882 -47.45 99.16 -30.98
N SER A 883 -46.03 99.17 -30.58
CA SER A 883 -44.45 99.50 -30.79
C SER A 883 -43.13 98.91 -29.84
N SER A 884 -41.72 99.30 -29.74
CA SER A 884 -40.38 98.75 -28.92
C SER A 884 -38.81 99.47 -28.92
N ARG A 885 -37.45 99.29 -28.40
CA ARG A 885 -36.25 98.53 -27.53
C ARG A 885 -34.63 99.13 -27.52
N SER A 886 -33.28 98.95 -26.95
CA SER A 886 -32.13 98.46 -25.85
C SER A 886 -30.44 98.77 -26.10
N SER A 887 -29.10 98.67 -25.49
CA SER A 887 -27.98 98.35 -24.30
C SER A 887 -26.30 98.72 -24.50
N VAL A 888 -24.94 98.61 -23.91
CA VAL A 888 -23.78 98.13 -22.81
C VAL A 888 -22.23 98.90 -22.72
N SER A 889 -20.86 98.79 -22.16
CA SER A 889 -19.60 97.99 -21.45
C SER A 889 -18.11 98.66 -20.77
N SER A 890 -16.78 98.09 -20.53
CA SER A 890 -15.46 98.52 -19.59
C SER A 890 -13.76 98.15 -19.65
N VAL A 891 -12.63 98.51 -18.77
CA VAL A 891 -10.96 98.41 -18.84
C VAL A 891 -9.72 98.44 -17.60
N ARG A 892 -8.23 98.36 -17.67
CA ARG A 892 -6.97 98.32 -16.56
C ARG A 892 -5.24 98.50 -16.73
N SER A 893 -4.14 98.52 -15.74
CA SER A 893 -2.52 98.92 -15.71
C SER A 893 -1.13 98.30 -14.85
N SER A 894 0.25 98.81 -14.68
CA SER A 894 1.67 98.25 -13.98
C SER A 894 3.20 99.02 -13.63
N SER A 895 4.46 98.50 -13.06
CA SER A 895 5.92 99.17 -12.53
C SER A 895 7.46 98.47 -12.12
N ARG A 896 8.78 99.08 -11.78
CA ARG A 896 10.30 98.48 -11.35
C ARG A 896 11.83 99.25 -10.96
N SER A 897 12.96 98.83 -10.10
CA SER A 897 14.59 99.15 -10.01
C SER A 897 15.62 98.65 -8.76
N SER A 898 16.95 98.17 -8.81
CA SER A 898 17.86 97.74 -7.60
C SER A 898 19.44 97.30 -7.71
N THR A 899 20.40 97.29 -6.67
CA THR A 899 21.89 96.72 -6.61
C THR A 899 22.77 96.73 -5.22
N SER A 900 23.94 95.98 -4.96
CA SER A 900 24.95 96.02 -3.74
C SER A 900 26.38 95.23 -3.73
N SER A 901 27.34 95.26 -2.68
CA SER A 901 28.70 94.50 -2.55
C SER A 901 29.36 94.04 -1.15
N SER A 902 30.04 92.85 -1.09
CA SER A 902 31.11 92.24 -0.17
C SER A 902 31.00 91.84 1.36
N SER A 903 31.11 90.51 1.61
CA SER A 903 31.83 89.72 2.68
C SER A 903 31.47 89.62 4.21
N SER A 904 30.98 88.42 4.60
CA SER A 904 31.51 87.48 5.65
C SER A 904 30.82 87.22 7.03
N GLN A 905 30.66 85.91 7.31
CA GLN A 905 30.62 85.14 8.58
C GLN A 905 29.36 84.98 9.49
N HIS A 906 29.28 83.76 10.05
CA HIS A 906 28.39 83.18 11.08
C HIS A 906 26.89 82.89 10.74
N SER A 907 26.25 82.08 11.61
CA SER A 907 25.15 81.14 11.28
C SER A 907 24.27 80.81 12.52
N PRO A 908 23.15 80.04 12.42
CA PRO A 908 22.35 79.59 11.26
C PRO A 908 20.82 79.90 11.39
N ILE A 909 19.98 79.27 10.53
CA ILE A 909 18.51 79.08 10.63
C ILE A 909 17.60 80.27 10.22
N LYS A 910 17.02 80.20 9.00
CA LYS A 910 15.57 80.37 8.71
C LYS A 910 15.20 80.18 7.21
N VAL A 911 14.08 79.47 6.96
CA VAL A 911 13.00 79.77 5.97
C VAL A 911 13.28 79.75 4.43
N VAL A 912 12.81 78.66 3.79
CA VAL A 912 11.91 78.59 2.58
C VAL A 912 12.43 78.80 1.12
N GLU A 913 12.17 77.74 0.31
CA GLU A 913 11.84 77.61 -1.14
C GLU A 913 12.79 77.81 -2.36
N LEU A 914 12.45 76.99 -3.37
CA LEU A 914 12.67 76.89 -4.84
C LEU A 914 13.37 78.02 -5.65
N SER A 915 13.95 77.81 -6.86
CA SER A 915 14.27 76.57 -7.64
C SER A 915 15.03 76.84 -8.97
N LEU A 916 16.00 75.98 -9.35
CA LEU A 916 16.43 75.66 -10.76
C LEU A 916 16.98 76.83 -11.64
N PRO A 917 17.47 76.64 -12.90
CA PRO A 917 17.73 75.42 -13.71
C PRO A 917 19.16 75.29 -14.35
N SER A 918 19.36 74.19 -15.10
CA SER A 918 20.23 74.02 -16.30
C SER A 918 21.77 74.27 -16.28
N SER A 919 22.53 73.15 -16.29
CA SER A 919 23.49 72.68 -17.35
C SER A 919 24.18 73.68 -18.30
N PRO A 920 25.46 73.46 -18.77
CA PRO A 920 25.92 72.14 -19.28
C PRO A 920 27.43 71.74 -19.23
N THR A 921 27.67 70.47 -19.59
CA THR A 921 28.84 69.88 -20.32
C THR A 921 30.31 69.86 -19.79
N LEU A 922 30.82 68.61 -19.73
CA LEU A 922 32.08 68.07 -20.31
C LEU A 922 33.44 68.09 -19.57
N SER A 923 34.28 67.13 -20.03
CA SER A 923 35.75 66.95 -19.88
C SER A 923 36.37 66.56 -18.52
N SER A 924 36.38 65.24 -18.27
CA SER A 924 37.59 64.38 -18.18
C SER A 924 38.80 64.68 -17.26
N SER A 925 39.38 63.57 -16.75
CA SER A 925 40.76 63.40 -16.21
C SER A 925 41.09 64.05 -14.85
N SER A 926 42.03 63.55 -14.03
CA SER A 926 42.51 62.16 -13.87
C SER A 926 43.34 61.97 -12.58
N ALA A 927 43.10 60.85 -11.88
CA ALA A 927 44.08 60.02 -11.14
C ALA A 927 44.97 60.61 -10.00
N HIS A 928 45.17 59.75 -8.98
CA HIS A 928 46.30 59.73 -8.03
C HIS A 928 46.47 60.91 -7.02
N SER A 929 47.16 60.75 -5.88
CA SER A 929 47.40 59.56 -5.02
C SER A 929 47.97 59.99 -3.65
N SER A 930 47.81 59.15 -2.62
CA SER A 930 48.68 59.07 -1.42
C SER A 930 48.46 57.69 -0.76
N ARG A 931 49.44 56.81 -0.48
CA ARG A 931 50.79 56.92 0.14
C ARG A 931 50.71 56.59 1.66
N SER A 932 51.41 55.59 2.23
CA SER A 932 52.29 54.54 1.67
C SER A 932 52.87 53.61 2.76
N LEU A 933 53.33 52.38 2.38
CA LEU A 933 54.45 51.60 2.98
C LEU A 933 54.30 51.13 4.45
N SER A 934 54.86 50.02 4.94
CA SER A 934 55.60 48.85 4.38
C SER A 934 55.52 47.68 5.43
N LYS A 935 56.37 46.67 5.63
CA LYS A 935 57.74 46.26 5.17
C LYS A 935 58.01 44.77 5.56
N THR A 936 59.13 44.19 5.10
CA THR A 936 59.93 43.06 5.69
C THR A 936 59.22 41.71 6.05
N SER A 937 59.52 40.50 5.53
CA SER A 937 60.74 39.77 5.06
C SER A 937 61.25 38.72 6.08
N HIS A 938 62.00 37.63 5.79
CA HIS A 938 62.30 36.76 4.62
C HIS A 938 63.31 35.67 5.13
N ALA A 939 63.68 34.56 4.44
CA ALA A 939 63.02 33.65 3.49
C ALA A 939 63.99 32.47 3.16
N GLY A 940 63.49 31.30 2.76
CA GLY A 940 64.28 30.18 2.20
C GLY A 940 63.37 29.19 1.44
N SER A 941 63.64 28.76 0.20
CA SER A 941 64.75 27.91 -0.33
C SER A 941 64.42 26.41 -0.15
N THR A 942 64.52 25.48 -1.12
CA THR A 942 65.40 25.40 -2.32
C THR A 942 64.74 24.81 -3.61
N HIS A 943 65.39 25.07 -4.75
CA HIS A 943 65.49 24.30 -6.02
C HIS A 943 64.31 23.68 -6.80
N SER A 944 64.21 24.17 -8.05
CA SER A 944 63.99 23.49 -9.35
C SER A 944 64.09 21.94 -9.42
N ARG A 945 63.47 21.24 -10.39
CA ARG A 945 63.67 21.46 -11.84
C ARG A 945 62.67 20.72 -12.76
N LYS A 946 62.31 21.38 -13.87
CA LYS A 946 61.93 20.82 -15.20
C LYS A 946 60.67 19.92 -15.38
N SER A 947 59.81 20.39 -16.29
CA SER A 947 59.38 19.69 -17.53
C SER A 947 58.11 18.82 -17.56
N GLN A 948 57.02 19.45 -18.04
CA GLN A 948 55.97 18.94 -18.94
C GLN A 948 55.08 17.73 -18.54
N LYS A 949 53.77 17.99 -18.64
CA LYS A 949 52.59 17.15 -18.34
C LYS A 949 52.30 17.01 -16.84
#